data_AF-A0A507BNG3-F1
#
_entry.id   AF-A0A507BNG3-F1
#
_cell.length_a   1.000
_cell.length_b   1.000
_cell.length_c   1.000
_cell.angle_alpha   90.00
_cell.angle_beta   90.00
_cell.angle_gamma   90.00
#
_symmetry.space_group_name_H-M   'P 1'
#
loop_
_entity.id
_entity.type
_entity.pdbx_description
1 polymer ?
#
loop_
_entity_poly.entity_id
_entity_poly.type
_entity_poly.pdbx_seq_one_letter_code
_entity_poly.pdbx_strand_id
1 'polypeptide(L)'
;MKFGVLLDDHLFPEWRFYYMDYNELKRQLKVRTASSTDGKFTEQDEAAFVEICERELEKVASFRTLKSDELERRVAHAQAAIDSILSSGGKPDDNRMKAVEDELNKIATEMTELSKFVRLNYTGFMKILKKHDKHAGYQLKPTFMVRLAHRPFYKEGDKSVDSIVIRLSRLFDIVRTGGVRAPTTPPGGASQNFIRHTTKYWVHPDNITEVKLIILKYLPVLLFSSKGGKEPDPAITSIYFDNDAFELYLGRLEKTEGAEAIRIRWYGNMDQQEIFVERKTHREDWTGESSVKSRFSIKEKYVNAFLDGTHTLDKTIAKARERKQKSEKELDEMATLSAEIQSSVVKRKLHPMVRTFYNRTAFQLPGDARVRISLDTDLTMIREDNYGKPRSGDNWRRMDIGTTPSSFDHLPEEDMVRFPYAVLEVKLQTLAGNEAPKWVTELINSHLVEEVPKFSKFIHGVATLLESRVTMLPFWLPQMDKDIRKDAPRRPPSALDFPASTKRRISAPQGVEVVVERPATSSASTSRPNGQVTERTPLLAVHDEEEEYEEDQHRTRKGVKPAFSWSNLFASGQAGSGQMGHPNNGFITSMVSTMNSSRGPQQQKRIVLPVRVEPKVFFANERTFLSWLHFCIVLGGLALGLLNFGDSVGQISGLIFTVVAMIFMIYALFLYQWRAHKIRNRDAAPYDDRFGPTVLVLVLFLAVMTNFYLKFSEISP
;
A
#
# COMPACT_ATOMS: atom_id res chain seq x y z
N MET A 1 7.39 -20.29 -16.72
CA MET A 1 8.73 -20.93 -16.76
C MET A 1 8.71 -22.33 -16.13
N LYS A 2 9.65 -23.21 -16.47
CA LYS A 2 9.76 -24.57 -15.87
C LYS A 2 10.38 -24.46 -14.47
N PHE A 3 9.71 -24.96 -13.42
CA PHE A 3 10.13 -24.75 -12.03
C PHE A 3 11.55 -25.23 -11.69
N GLY A 4 12.08 -26.28 -12.32
CA GLY A 4 13.46 -26.72 -12.11
C GLY A 4 14.50 -25.65 -12.46
N VAL A 5 14.26 -24.87 -13.52
CA VAL A 5 15.15 -23.76 -13.91
C VAL A 5 15.07 -22.63 -12.88
N LEU A 6 13.85 -22.28 -12.44
CA LEU A 6 13.63 -21.29 -11.38
C LEU A 6 14.29 -21.70 -10.06
N LEU A 7 14.28 -23.00 -9.71
CA LEU A 7 14.97 -23.49 -8.53
C LEU A 7 16.49 -23.35 -8.67
N ASP A 8 17.06 -23.67 -9.84
CA ASP A 8 18.48 -23.50 -10.16
C ASP A 8 18.94 -22.03 -10.21
N ASP A 9 18.06 -21.10 -10.64
CA ASP A 9 18.36 -19.66 -10.73
C ASP A 9 18.31 -18.93 -9.36
N HIS A 10 17.50 -19.43 -8.42
CA HIS A 10 17.24 -18.78 -7.12
C HIS A 10 17.84 -19.51 -5.90
N LEU A 11 18.60 -20.58 -6.09
CA LEU A 11 19.22 -21.30 -4.98
C LEU A 11 20.46 -20.58 -4.43
N PHE A 12 20.64 -20.66 -3.12
CA PHE A 12 21.86 -20.16 -2.47
C PHE A 12 23.03 -21.12 -2.78
N PRO A 13 24.12 -20.67 -3.42
CA PRO A 13 25.15 -21.57 -3.95
C PRO A 13 25.80 -22.50 -2.91
N GLU A 14 26.07 -21.99 -1.70
CA GLU A 14 26.69 -22.77 -0.62
C GLU A 14 25.79 -23.91 -0.11
N TRP A 15 24.47 -23.78 -0.26
CA TRP A 15 23.51 -24.76 0.26
C TRP A 15 22.91 -25.64 -0.84
N ARG A 16 23.41 -25.55 -2.08
CA ARG A 16 22.89 -26.26 -3.27
C ARG A 16 22.60 -27.75 -3.02
N PHE A 17 23.46 -28.45 -2.27
CA PHE A 17 23.31 -29.87 -1.94
C PHE A 17 22.10 -30.18 -1.02
N TYR A 18 21.74 -29.26 -0.13
CA TYR A 18 20.68 -29.45 0.86
C TYR A 18 19.28 -29.13 0.32
N TYR A 19 19.18 -28.45 -0.83
CA TYR A 19 17.91 -28.30 -1.54
C TYR A 19 17.38 -29.65 -2.04
N MET A 20 16.06 -29.74 -2.20
CA MET A 20 15.41 -30.84 -2.90
C MET A 20 15.94 -30.95 -4.33
N ASP A 21 16.34 -32.15 -4.76
CA ASP A 21 16.61 -32.42 -6.16
C ASP A 21 15.31 -32.65 -6.94
N TYR A 22 14.64 -31.55 -7.27
CA TYR A 22 13.42 -31.55 -8.07
C TYR A 22 13.64 -32.12 -9.49
N ASN A 23 14.86 -32.01 -10.02
CA ASN A 23 15.17 -32.50 -11.36
C ASN A 23 15.31 -34.03 -11.34
N GLU A 24 15.93 -34.60 -10.31
CA GLU A 24 16.01 -36.05 -10.10
C GLU A 24 14.64 -36.66 -9.80
N LEU A 25 13.86 -36.09 -8.87
CA LEU A 25 12.51 -36.57 -8.59
C LEU A 25 11.62 -36.59 -9.85
N LYS A 26 11.73 -35.56 -10.69
CA LYS A 26 11.05 -35.47 -11.99
C LYS A 26 11.60 -36.48 -13.01
N ARG A 27 12.88 -36.86 -12.95
CA ARG A 27 13.48 -37.90 -13.78
C ARG A 27 12.98 -39.28 -13.35
N GLN A 28 13.01 -39.57 -12.05
CA GLN A 28 12.48 -40.81 -11.46
C GLN A 28 11.02 -41.05 -11.86
N LEU A 29 10.17 -40.02 -11.71
CA LEU A 29 8.77 -40.08 -12.14
C LEU A 29 8.65 -40.50 -13.62
N LYS A 30 9.37 -39.80 -14.51
CA LYS A 30 9.35 -40.09 -15.96
C LYS A 30 9.86 -41.49 -16.31
N VAL A 31 10.95 -41.92 -15.68
CA VAL A 31 11.55 -43.24 -15.95
C VAL A 31 10.59 -44.35 -15.53
N ARG A 32 9.96 -44.24 -14.36
CA ARG A 32 9.00 -45.23 -13.85
C ARG A 32 7.73 -45.29 -14.69
N THR A 33 7.15 -44.15 -15.07
CA THR A 33 6.01 -44.11 -16.02
C THR A 33 6.37 -44.72 -17.39
N ALA A 34 7.61 -44.52 -17.88
CA ALA A 34 8.04 -45.04 -19.18
C ALA A 34 8.51 -46.51 -19.15
N SER A 35 8.88 -47.05 -17.98
CA SER A 35 9.39 -48.41 -17.83
C SER A 35 8.29 -49.44 -17.53
N SER A 36 7.07 -48.99 -17.23
CA SER A 36 5.92 -49.88 -17.04
C SER A 36 5.31 -50.28 -18.37
N THR A 37 5.21 -51.60 -18.61
CA THR A 37 4.78 -52.21 -19.87
C THR A 37 3.34 -51.83 -20.29
N ASP A 38 2.53 -51.35 -19.34
CA ASP A 38 1.12 -50.96 -19.53
C ASP A 38 0.90 -49.44 -19.32
N GLY A 39 1.99 -48.64 -19.24
CA GLY A 39 1.97 -47.20 -18.99
C GLY A 39 1.49 -46.76 -17.60
N LYS A 40 1.08 -47.70 -16.74
CA LYS A 40 0.54 -47.47 -15.39
C LYS A 40 1.63 -47.56 -14.33
N PHE A 41 1.59 -46.65 -13.36
CA PHE A 41 2.49 -46.66 -12.22
C PHE A 41 2.19 -47.85 -11.31
N THR A 42 3.20 -48.56 -10.80
CA THR A 42 2.99 -49.76 -9.95
C THR A 42 3.02 -49.40 -8.46
N GLU A 43 2.45 -50.26 -7.60
CA GLU A 43 2.55 -50.07 -6.14
C GLU A 43 4.01 -50.10 -5.64
N GLN A 44 4.90 -50.83 -6.33
CA GLN A 44 6.33 -50.85 -6.02
C GLN A 44 7.02 -49.54 -6.44
N ASP A 45 6.58 -48.92 -7.54
CA ASP A 45 7.03 -47.59 -7.94
C ASP A 45 6.54 -46.48 -7.01
N GLU A 46 5.30 -46.58 -6.52
CA GLU A 46 4.74 -45.70 -5.50
C GLU A 46 5.58 -45.77 -4.21
N ALA A 47 5.78 -46.97 -3.66
CA ALA A 47 6.56 -47.16 -2.43
C ALA A 47 7.99 -46.58 -2.56
N ALA A 48 8.66 -46.87 -3.67
CA ALA A 48 10.02 -46.39 -3.91
C ALA A 48 10.09 -44.88 -4.22
N PHE A 49 9.08 -44.30 -4.86
CA PHE A 49 9.01 -42.84 -5.07
C PHE A 49 8.77 -42.11 -3.74
N VAL A 50 7.87 -42.63 -2.90
CA VAL A 50 7.61 -42.14 -1.55
C VAL A 50 8.87 -42.16 -0.70
N GLU A 51 9.64 -43.25 -0.71
CA GLU A 51 10.92 -43.37 0.01
C GLU A 51 11.93 -42.27 -0.40
N ILE A 52 12.04 -41.99 -1.71
CA ILE A 52 12.91 -40.91 -2.21
C ILE A 52 12.40 -39.55 -1.75
N CYS A 53 11.09 -39.30 -1.78
CA CYS A 53 10.49 -38.06 -1.27
C CYS A 53 10.68 -37.91 0.25
N GLU A 54 10.66 -38.99 1.03
CA GLU A 54 10.93 -38.96 2.47
C GLU A 54 12.40 -38.68 2.79
N ARG A 55 13.33 -39.29 2.04
CA ARG A 55 14.77 -39.00 2.17
C ARG A 55 15.08 -37.53 1.87
N GLU A 56 14.47 -36.97 0.83
CA GLU A 56 14.60 -35.55 0.49
C GLU A 56 13.94 -34.64 1.55
N LEU A 57 12.81 -35.06 2.15
CA LEU A 57 12.16 -34.36 3.26
C LEU A 57 13.03 -34.35 4.51
N GLU A 58 13.65 -35.47 4.86
CA GLU A 58 14.55 -35.59 6.01
C GLU A 58 15.83 -34.76 5.79
N LYS A 59 16.40 -34.74 4.58
CA LYS A 59 17.53 -33.88 4.21
C LYS A 59 17.20 -32.39 4.41
N VAL A 60 16.07 -31.92 3.89
CA VAL A 60 15.64 -30.51 4.01
C VAL A 60 15.33 -30.14 5.47
N ALA A 61 14.63 -31.01 6.19
CA ALA A 61 14.24 -30.76 7.59
C ALA A 61 15.43 -30.77 8.55
N SER A 62 16.35 -31.73 8.40
CA SER A 62 17.56 -31.82 9.24
C SER A 62 18.49 -30.63 9.01
N PHE A 63 18.71 -30.22 7.75
CA PHE A 63 19.50 -29.03 7.45
C PHE A 63 18.88 -27.75 8.04
N ARG A 64 17.56 -27.57 7.94
CA ARG A 64 16.84 -26.44 8.54
C ARG A 64 17.09 -26.35 10.05
N THR A 65 16.95 -27.46 10.77
CA THR A 65 17.18 -27.50 12.22
C THR A 65 18.65 -27.21 12.56
N LEU A 66 19.59 -27.88 11.89
CA LEU A 66 21.03 -27.66 12.09
C LEU A 66 21.42 -26.19 11.90
N LYS A 67 20.92 -25.53 10.84
CA LYS A 67 21.17 -24.10 10.60
C LYS A 67 20.46 -23.18 11.59
N SER A 68 19.26 -23.52 12.06
CA SER A 68 18.62 -22.78 13.16
C SER A 68 19.48 -22.81 14.44
N ASP A 69 19.98 -23.99 14.82
CA ASP A 69 20.80 -24.17 16.01
C ASP A 69 22.18 -23.51 15.88
N GLU A 70 22.74 -23.45 14.67
CA GLU A 70 23.99 -22.73 14.36
C GLU A 70 23.81 -21.21 14.53
N LEU A 71 22.74 -20.66 13.94
CA LEU A 71 22.41 -19.24 14.06
C LEU A 71 22.14 -18.84 15.51
N GLU A 72 21.40 -19.66 16.27
CA GLU A 72 21.16 -19.42 17.70
C GLU A 72 22.45 -19.41 18.52
N ARG A 73 23.37 -20.36 18.27
CA ARG A 73 24.70 -20.38 18.90
C ARG A 73 25.55 -19.16 18.53
N ARG A 74 25.52 -18.71 17.27
CA ARG A 74 26.22 -17.49 16.83
C ARG A 74 25.64 -16.23 17.46
N VAL A 75 24.33 -16.12 17.61
CA VAL A 75 23.66 -15.03 18.35
C VAL A 75 24.04 -15.05 19.83
N ALA A 76 24.11 -16.24 20.46
CA ALA A 76 24.57 -16.36 21.85
C ALA A 76 26.05 -15.95 22.02
N HIS A 77 26.93 -16.31 21.08
CA HIS A 77 28.33 -15.89 21.08
C HIS A 77 28.49 -14.37 20.87
N ALA A 78 27.74 -13.79 19.92
CA ALA A 78 27.71 -12.34 19.70
C ALA A 78 27.22 -11.57 20.94
N GLN A 79 26.21 -12.10 21.63
CA GLN A 79 25.72 -11.56 22.90
C GLN A 79 26.82 -11.60 23.99
N ALA A 80 27.48 -12.75 24.20
CA ALA A 80 28.55 -12.86 25.18
C ALA A 80 29.76 -11.95 24.86
N ALA A 81 30.07 -11.74 23.57
CA ALA A 81 31.09 -10.80 23.14
C ALA A 81 30.72 -9.35 23.46
N ILE A 82 29.45 -8.95 23.27
CA ILE A 82 28.92 -7.63 23.67
C ILE A 82 29.00 -7.46 25.19
N ASP A 83 28.52 -8.44 25.96
CA ASP A 83 28.51 -8.37 27.42
C ASP A 83 29.93 -8.26 28.01
N SER A 84 30.91 -8.94 27.39
CA SER A 84 32.34 -8.79 27.69
C SER A 84 32.87 -7.37 27.40
N ILE A 85 32.52 -6.79 26.24
CA ILE A 85 32.93 -5.43 25.88
C ILE A 85 32.33 -4.40 26.85
N LEU A 86 31.07 -4.56 27.24
CA LEU A 86 30.39 -3.66 28.18
C LEU A 86 30.93 -3.77 29.61
N SER A 87 31.27 -4.99 30.05
CA SER A 87 31.86 -5.24 31.38
C SER A 87 33.30 -4.75 31.51
N SER A 88 33.95 -4.39 30.39
CA SER A 88 35.34 -3.90 30.37
C SER A 88 35.51 -2.47 30.94
N GLY A 89 34.43 -1.79 31.32
CA GLY A 89 34.45 -0.55 32.13
C GLY A 89 35.03 0.72 31.47
N GLY A 90 35.69 0.61 30.32
CA GLY A 90 36.24 1.72 29.54
C GLY A 90 35.30 2.24 28.45
N LYS A 91 35.81 3.13 27.59
CA LYS A 91 35.15 3.41 26.31
C LYS A 91 35.04 2.10 25.51
N PRO A 92 33.89 1.81 24.87
CA PRO A 92 33.78 0.62 24.03
C PRO A 92 34.83 0.67 22.92
N ASP A 93 35.50 -0.47 22.69
CA ASP A 93 36.44 -0.61 21.58
C ASP A 93 35.65 -0.63 20.26
N ASP A 94 35.64 0.51 19.57
CA ASP A 94 34.95 0.72 18.29
C ASP A 94 35.28 -0.39 17.26
N ASN A 95 36.49 -0.95 17.27
CA ASN A 95 36.87 -2.02 16.34
C ASN A 95 36.24 -3.36 16.70
N ARG A 96 36.24 -3.74 17.99
CA ARG A 96 35.56 -4.96 18.46
C ARG A 96 34.05 -4.83 18.33
N MET A 97 33.49 -3.65 18.60
CA MET A 97 32.05 -3.39 18.43
C MET A 97 31.64 -3.52 16.95
N LYS A 98 32.45 -2.99 16.02
CA LYS A 98 32.22 -3.15 14.58
C LYS A 98 32.35 -4.60 14.11
N ALA A 99 33.32 -5.36 14.62
CA ALA A 99 33.45 -6.78 14.28
C ALA A 99 32.21 -7.59 14.69
N VAL A 100 31.56 -7.23 15.82
CA VAL A 100 30.26 -7.80 16.20
C VAL A 100 29.14 -7.30 15.29
N GLU A 101 29.09 -6.02 14.91
CA GLU A 101 28.12 -5.48 13.95
C GLU A 101 28.17 -6.23 12.61
N ASP A 102 29.37 -6.46 12.08
CA ASP A 102 29.60 -7.21 10.84
C ASP A 102 29.13 -8.66 10.96
N GLU A 103 29.32 -9.31 12.12
CA GLU A 103 28.82 -10.68 12.37
C GLU A 103 27.29 -10.73 12.50
N LEU A 104 26.67 -9.77 13.21
CA LEU A 104 25.20 -9.66 13.27
C LEU A 104 24.59 -9.43 11.87
N ASN A 105 25.26 -8.67 11.00
CA ASN A 105 24.85 -8.49 9.61
C ASN A 105 24.95 -9.77 8.77
N LYS A 106 25.95 -10.63 9.00
CA LYS A 106 26.01 -11.97 8.37
C LYS A 106 24.89 -12.86 8.85
N ILE A 107 24.67 -12.96 10.17
CA ILE A 107 23.57 -13.74 10.77
C ILE A 107 22.22 -13.30 10.18
N ALA A 108 21.96 -11.99 10.06
CA ALA A 108 20.73 -11.47 9.45
C ALA A 108 20.60 -11.82 7.94
N THR A 109 21.72 -11.89 7.22
CA THR A 109 21.72 -12.26 5.80
C THR A 109 21.42 -13.76 5.64
N GLU A 110 22.11 -14.62 6.39
CA GLU A 110 21.88 -16.07 6.39
C GLU A 110 20.46 -16.43 6.88
N MET A 111 19.91 -15.69 7.84
CA MET A 111 18.52 -15.85 8.27
C MET A 111 17.51 -15.54 7.16
N THR A 112 17.81 -14.55 6.30
CA THR A 112 17.00 -14.22 5.12
C THR A 112 17.05 -15.36 4.10
N GLU A 113 18.24 -15.88 3.82
CA GLU A 113 18.41 -17.02 2.91
C GLU A 113 17.80 -18.31 3.46
N LEU A 114 17.77 -18.53 4.78
CA LEU A 114 17.12 -19.68 5.41
C LEU A 114 15.60 -19.67 5.20
N SER A 115 14.95 -18.51 5.30
CA SER A 115 13.52 -18.36 4.95
C SER A 115 13.27 -18.61 3.46
N LYS A 116 14.15 -18.12 2.56
CA LYS A 116 14.08 -18.44 1.12
C LYS A 116 14.26 -19.93 0.84
N PHE A 117 15.22 -20.59 1.49
CA PHE A 117 15.46 -22.04 1.42
C PHE A 117 14.20 -22.83 1.79
N VAL A 118 13.60 -22.53 2.94
CA VAL A 118 12.37 -23.19 3.41
C VAL A 118 11.23 -23.04 2.40
N ARG A 119 10.98 -21.81 1.92
CA ARG A 119 9.91 -21.51 0.94
C ARG A 119 10.11 -22.21 -0.41
N LEU A 120 11.34 -22.19 -0.95
CA LEU A 120 11.67 -22.84 -2.23
C LEU A 120 11.49 -24.36 -2.15
N ASN A 121 11.96 -24.99 -1.07
CA ASN A 121 11.81 -26.43 -0.87
C ASN A 121 10.35 -26.83 -0.67
N TYR A 122 9.58 -26.10 0.14
CA TYR A 122 8.14 -26.35 0.31
C TYR A 122 7.38 -26.24 -1.02
N THR A 123 7.68 -25.22 -1.83
CA THR A 123 7.15 -25.07 -3.20
C THR A 123 7.56 -26.24 -4.09
N GLY A 124 8.78 -26.76 -3.92
CA GLY A 124 9.28 -27.97 -4.59
C GLY A 124 8.44 -29.20 -4.27
N PHE A 125 8.22 -29.52 -2.98
CA PHE A 125 7.32 -30.59 -2.54
C PHE A 125 5.92 -30.43 -3.15
N MET A 126 5.31 -29.25 -3.07
CA MET A 126 3.96 -29.05 -3.62
C MET A 126 3.90 -29.25 -5.15
N LYS A 127 4.94 -28.83 -5.89
CA LYS A 127 5.01 -28.97 -7.35
C LYS A 127 5.40 -30.36 -7.82
N ILE A 128 6.14 -31.15 -7.04
CA ILE A 128 6.43 -32.54 -7.39
C ILE A 128 5.24 -33.43 -7.03
N LEU A 129 4.56 -33.21 -5.89
CA LEU A 129 3.35 -33.94 -5.51
C LEU A 129 2.20 -33.69 -6.51
N LYS A 130 1.90 -32.42 -6.86
CA LYS A 130 0.88 -32.12 -7.91
C LYS A 130 1.22 -32.77 -9.26
N LYS A 131 2.51 -32.95 -9.56
CA LYS A 131 2.96 -33.60 -10.79
C LYS A 131 2.85 -35.12 -10.71
N HIS A 132 3.16 -35.70 -9.56
CA HIS A 132 2.97 -37.11 -9.26
C HIS A 132 1.51 -37.50 -9.45
N ASP A 133 0.59 -36.82 -8.75
CA ASP A 133 -0.85 -37.08 -8.83
C ASP A 133 -1.38 -37.00 -10.27
N LYS A 134 -0.85 -36.11 -11.13
CA LYS A 134 -1.24 -35.99 -12.56
C LYS A 134 -0.68 -37.11 -13.46
N HIS A 135 0.43 -37.77 -13.09
CA HIS A 135 1.09 -38.76 -13.95
C HIS A 135 1.02 -40.22 -13.44
N ALA A 136 0.84 -40.41 -12.13
CA ALA A 136 0.84 -41.74 -11.50
C ALA A 136 -0.56 -42.32 -11.34
N GLY A 137 -1.61 -41.48 -11.29
CA GLY A 137 -2.99 -41.90 -10.98
C GLY A 137 -3.28 -42.11 -9.49
N TYR A 138 -2.24 -42.21 -8.65
CA TYR A 138 -2.35 -42.25 -7.19
C TYR A 138 -2.43 -40.85 -6.58
N GLN A 139 -3.26 -40.69 -5.54
CA GLN A 139 -3.36 -39.45 -4.77
C GLN A 139 -2.35 -39.43 -3.62
N LEU A 140 -1.10 -39.05 -3.92
CA LEU A 140 -0.04 -39.01 -2.91
C LEU A 140 -0.09 -37.72 -2.07
N LYS A 141 -0.53 -36.60 -2.66
CA LYS A 141 -0.53 -35.29 -1.98
C LYS A 141 -1.24 -35.26 -0.62
N PRO A 142 -2.45 -35.82 -0.39
CA PRO A 142 -3.09 -35.79 0.93
C PRO A 142 -2.28 -36.56 1.98
N THR A 143 -1.82 -37.76 1.64
CA THR A 143 -1.01 -38.63 2.51
C THR A 143 0.33 -37.97 2.86
N PHE A 144 1.01 -37.38 1.87
CA PHE A 144 2.30 -36.71 2.09
C PHE A 144 2.14 -35.38 2.83
N MET A 145 1.01 -34.68 2.72
CA MET A 145 0.70 -33.50 3.53
C MET A 145 0.61 -33.81 5.02
N VAL A 146 0.10 -34.99 5.40
CA VAL A 146 0.12 -35.44 6.81
C VAL A 146 1.57 -35.66 7.28
N ARG A 147 2.42 -36.30 6.45
CA ARG A 147 3.86 -36.51 6.78
C ARG A 147 4.62 -35.19 6.90
N LEU A 148 4.36 -34.23 6.00
CA LEU A 148 4.86 -32.85 6.08
C LEU A 148 4.39 -32.15 7.37
N ALA A 149 3.15 -32.35 7.80
CA ALA A 149 2.63 -31.77 9.04
C ALA A 149 3.29 -32.37 10.31
N HIS A 150 3.70 -33.65 10.27
CA HIS A 150 4.48 -34.30 11.33
C HIS A 150 5.95 -33.83 11.40
N ARG A 151 6.56 -33.45 10.27
CA ARG A 151 7.92 -32.86 10.21
C ARG A 151 7.90 -31.46 9.59
N PRO A 152 7.33 -30.45 10.27
CA PRO A 152 7.06 -29.14 9.68
C PRO A 152 8.31 -28.26 9.62
N PHE A 153 9.15 -28.43 8.60
CA PHE A 153 10.24 -27.49 8.31
C PHE A 153 9.76 -26.11 7.82
N TYR A 154 8.49 -26.02 7.39
CA TYR A 154 7.88 -24.88 6.69
C TYR A 154 6.92 -24.03 7.54
N LYS A 155 6.65 -24.40 8.81
CA LYS A 155 5.80 -23.58 9.67
C LYS A 155 6.59 -22.38 10.19
N GLU A 156 6.44 -21.23 9.54
CA GLU A 156 7.12 -19.97 9.89
C GLU A 156 6.68 -19.35 11.23
N GLY A 157 5.67 -19.93 11.90
CA GLY A 157 5.30 -19.60 13.29
C GLY A 157 6.16 -20.30 14.36
N ASP A 158 7.34 -20.82 14.00
CA ASP A 158 8.26 -21.42 14.96
C ASP A 158 8.89 -20.34 15.84
N LYS A 159 8.71 -20.46 17.16
CA LYS A 159 9.11 -19.46 18.16
C LYS A 159 10.61 -19.15 18.11
N SER A 160 11.42 -20.08 17.60
CA SER A 160 12.85 -19.93 17.33
C SER A 160 13.16 -18.70 16.45
N VAL A 161 12.45 -18.53 15.33
CA VAL A 161 12.73 -17.48 14.34
C VAL A 161 12.42 -16.11 14.91
N ASP A 162 11.21 -15.89 15.43
CA ASP A 162 10.85 -14.59 16.04
C ASP A 162 11.65 -14.33 17.34
N SER A 163 12.05 -15.35 18.11
CA SER A 163 13.00 -15.21 19.22
C SER A 163 14.36 -14.70 18.74
N ILE A 164 14.91 -15.26 17.67
CA ILE A 164 16.16 -14.80 17.05
C ILE A 164 16.00 -13.35 16.54
N VAL A 165 14.90 -13.00 15.87
CA VAL A 165 14.58 -11.61 15.45
C VAL A 165 14.58 -10.65 16.65
N ILE A 166 13.95 -11.04 17.76
CA ILE A 166 13.90 -10.24 18.99
C ILE A 166 15.28 -10.12 19.66
N ARG A 167 16.07 -11.19 19.70
CA ARG A 167 17.44 -11.19 20.25
C ARG A 167 18.35 -10.32 19.40
N LEU A 168 18.40 -10.52 18.08
CA LEU A 168 19.12 -9.68 17.13
C LEU A 168 18.75 -8.20 17.29
N SER A 169 17.46 -7.88 17.41
CA SER A 169 17.02 -6.51 17.65
C SER A 169 17.61 -5.87 18.90
N ARG A 170 17.82 -6.64 19.98
CA ARG A 170 18.46 -6.13 21.20
C ARG A 170 19.95 -5.93 20.99
N LEU A 171 20.62 -6.88 20.33
CA LEU A 171 22.06 -6.79 20.05
C LEU A 171 22.39 -5.61 19.12
N PHE A 172 21.64 -5.41 18.04
CA PHE A 172 21.80 -4.24 17.15
C PHE A 172 21.55 -2.91 17.88
N ASP A 173 20.61 -2.84 18.84
CA ASP A 173 20.40 -1.62 19.64
C ASP A 173 21.58 -1.34 20.58
N ILE A 174 22.11 -2.37 21.25
CA ILE A 174 23.26 -2.27 22.14
C ILE A 174 24.52 -1.85 21.37
N VAL A 175 24.80 -2.49 20.23
CA VAL A 175 25.93 -2.17 19.34
C VAL A 175 25.85 -0.72 18.87
N ARG A 176 24.69 -0.28 18.36
CA ARG A 176 24.49 1.08 17.87
C ARG A 176 24.53 2.16 18.97
N THR A 177 24.17 1.82 20.20
CA THR A 177 24.24 2.75 21.36
C THR A 177 25.56 2.67 22.11
N GLY A 178 26.44 1.72 21.80
CA GLY A 178 27.63 1.42 22.60
C GLY A 178 27.31 1.04 24.04
N GLY A 179 26.11 0.51 24.30
CA GLY A 179 25.55 0.29 25.65
C GLY A 179 25.05 1.55 26.38
N VAL A 180 25.35 2.75 25.87
CA VAL A 180 24.93 4.02 26.49
C VAL A 180 23.54 4.41 25.99
N ARG A 181 22.51 4.06 26.76
CA ARG A 181 21.17 4.62 26.55
C ARG A 181 21.20 6.12 26.82
N ALA A 182 21.02 6.92 25.78
CA ALA A 182 20.69 8.34 25.95
C ALA A 182 19.48 8.48 26.88
N PRO A 183 19.48 9.43 27.83
CA PRO A 183 18.35 9.62 28.72
C PRO A 183 17.07 9.83 27.90
N THR A 184 15.98 9.21 28.33
CA THR A 184 14.69 9.27 27.64
C THR A 184 14.05 10.64 27.83
N THR A 185 14.58 11.67 27.16
CA THR A 185 13.88 12.92 26.97
C THR A 185 12.56 12.58 26.27
N PRO A 186 11.39 12.90 26.85
CA PRO A 186 10.14 12.76 26.13
C PRO A 186 10.22 13.57 24.82
N PRO A 187 9.60 13.14 23.72
CA PRO A 187 9.46 13.97 22.52
C PRO A 187 8.46 15.11 22.79
N GLY A 188 8.91 16.07 23.59
CA GLY A 188 8.18 17.18 24.19
C GLY A 188 9.12 18.36 24.38
N GLY A 189 9.83 18.73 23.31
CA GLY A 189 10.73 19.88 23.25
C GLY A 189 10.40 20.74 22.04
N ALA A 190 9.72 21.86 22.30
CA ALA A 190 9.38 22.95 21.39
C ALA A 190 8.57 22.62 20.11
N SER A 191 7.62 23.52 19.82
CA SER A 191 6.89 23.62 18.57
C SER A 191 7.80 24.07 17.42
N GLN A 192 8.55 23.14 16.84
CA GLN A 192 9.09 23.30 15.49
C GLN A 192 8.09 22.71 14.48
N ASN A 193 7.96 23.34 13.32
CA ASN A 193 7.04 22.89 12.26
C ASN A 193 7.62 21.66 11.55
N PHE A 194 7.33 20.47 12.10
CA PHE A 194 7.64 19.20 11.47
C PHE A 194 6.54 18.79 10.50
N ILE A 195 6.91 18.36 9.29
CA ILE A 195 5.96 17.80 8.34
C ILE A 195 5.83 16.30 8.64
N ARG A 196 4.60 15.84 8.86
CA ARG A 196 4.29 14.44 9.16
C ARG A 196 3.71 13.75 7.92
N HIS A 197 4.44 12.78 7.38
CA HIS A 197 3.96 11.92 6.31
C HIS A 197 3.73 10.50 6.85
N THR A 198 2.61 9.89 6.47
CA THR A 198 2.30 8.48 6.78
C THR A 198 1.87 7.79 5.51
N THR A 199 2.73 6.91 5.00
CA THR A 199 2.46 6.08 3.82
C THR A 199 2.23 4.62 4.24
N LYS A 200 1.57 3.87 3.37
CA LYS A 200 1.26 2.47 3.59
C LYS A 200 1.59 1.66 2.34
N TYR A 201 2.15 0.49 2.58
CA TYR A 201 2.58 -0.42 1.54
C TYR A 201 2.05 -1.82 1.83
N TRP A 202 1.78 -2.58 0.78
CA TRP A 202 1.63 -4.02 0.88
C TRP A 202 2.98 -4.69 0.70
N VAL A 203 3.19 -5.79 1.43
CA VAL A 203 4.39 -6.62 1.40
C VAL A 203 3.94 -8.05 1.19
N HIS A 204 4.42 -8.70 0.14
CA HIS A 204 4.10 -10.11 -0.11
C HIS A 204 4.62 -10.99 1.04
N PRO A 205 3.91 -12.06 1.48
CA PRO A 205 4.38 -12.95 2.55
C PRO A 205 5.83 -13.41 2.40
N ASP A 206 6.21 -13.87 1.21
CA ASP A 206 7.58 -14.21 0.79
C ASP A 206 8.67 -13.18 1.17
N ASN A 207 8.32 -11.89 1.30
CA ASN A 207 9.24 -10.78 1.54
C ASN A 207 9.22 -10.30 3.01
N ILE A 208 8.33 -10.81 3.88
CA ILE A 208 8.15 -10.35 5.26
C ILE A 208 9.46 -10.44 6.06
N THR A 209 10.15 -11.59 5.98
CA THR A 209 11.39 -11.85 6.72
C THR A 209 12.52 -10.92 6.27
N GLU A 210 12.68 -10.73 4.95
CA GLU A 210 13.68 -9.82 4.37
C GLU A 210 13.41 -8.37 4.78
N VAL A 211 12.16 -7.90 4.71
CA VAL A 211 11.77 -6.55 5.15
C VAL A 211 11.98 -6.36 6.65
N LYS A 212 11.61 -7.33 7.50
CA LYS A 212 11.90 -7.30 8.96
C LYS A 212 13.41 -7.10 9.20
N LEU A 213 14.27 -7.88 8.53
CA LEU A 213 15.71 -7.89 8.75
C LEU A 213 16.43 -6.66 8.17
N ILE A 214 15.95 -6.08 7.08
CA ILE A 214 16.44 -4.79 6.56
C ILE A 214 16.13 -3.66 7.55
N ILE A 215 14.90 -3.59 8.07
CA ILE A 215 14.50 -2.55 9.02
C ILE A 215 15.29 -2.65 10.33
N LEU A 216 15.53 -3.87 10.83
CA LEU A 216 16.24 -4.15 12.09
C LEU A 216 17.64 -3.52 12.18
N LYS A 217 18.36 -3.40 11.06
CA LYS A 217 19.68 -2.75 11.00
C LYS A 217 19.63 -1.29 11.43
N TYR A 218 18.51 -0.60 11.19
CA TYR A 218 18.34 0.82 11.44
C TYR A 218 17.46 1.13 12.66
N LEU A 219 16.40 0.33 12.86
CA LEU A 219 15.37 0.56 13.87
C LEU A 219 15.14 -0.72 14.70
N PRO A 220 15.29 -0.68 16.03
CA PRO A 220 15.01 -1.83 16.88
C PRO A 220 13.50 -2.05 17.05
N VAL A 221 13.11 -3.29 17.32
CA VAL A 221 11.75 -3.68 17.72
C VAL A 221 11.41 -3.05 19.06
N LEU A 222 10.34 -2.26 19.06
CA LEU A 222 9.76 -1.67 20.26
C LEU A 222 8.88 -2.71 20.97
N LEU A 223 9.48 -3.42 21.94
CA LEU A 223 8.75 -4.35 22.80
C LEU A 223 7.97 -3.56 23.87
N PHE A 224 6.64 -3.59 23.78
CA PHE A 224 5.78 -3.11 24.86
C PHE A 224 5.68 -4.18 25.95
N SER A 225 6.47 -4.04 27.01
CA SER A 225 6.37 -4.91 28.17
C SER A 225 5.01 -4.72 28.86
N SER A 226 4.24 -5.79 28.99
CA SER A 226 3.01 -5.78 29.79
C SER A 226 3.36 -5.75 31.27
N LYS A 227 2.59 -5.00 32.06
CA LYS A 227 2.74 -4.96 33.53
C LYS A 227 2.45 -6.36 34.09
N GLY A 228 3.51 -7.11 34.41
CA GLY A 228 3.42 -8.48 34.90
C GLY A 228 4.44 -9.49 34.33
N GLY A 229 5.34 -9.06 33.45
CA GLY A 229 6.49 -9.91 33.03
C GLY A 229 6.15 -11.09 32.10
N LYS A 230 4.88 -11.26 31.70
CA LYS A 230 4.50 -12.14 30.58
C LYS A 230 5.17 -11.65 29.28
N GLU A 231 5.49 -12.58 28.39
CA GLU A 231 6.04 -12.28 27.06
C GLU A 231 5.14 -11.30 26.28
N PRO A 232 5.70 -10.36 25.50
CA PRO A 232 4.93 -9.35 24.78
C PRO A 232 4.18 -9.99 23.61
N ASP A 233 2.86 -10.11 23.75
CA ASP A 233 1.96 -10.62 22.72
C ASP A 233 1.78 -9.59 21.59
N PRO A 234 2.13 -9.89 20.33
CA PRO A 234 2.02 -8.97 19.20
C PRO A 234 0.58 -8.81 18.66
N ALA A 235 -0.38 -9.61 19.13
CA ALA A 235 -1.74 -9.60 18.61
C ALA A 235 -2.46 -8.27 18.88
N ILE A 236 -3.13 -7.73 17.85
CA ILE A 236 -3.99 -6.56 17.97
C ILE A 236 -5.32 -6.85 17.30
N THR A 237 -6.39 -6.80 18.10
CA THR A 237 -7.75 -6.92 17.60
C THR A 237 -8.47 -5.57 17.66
N SER A 238 -9.35 -5.29 16.70
CA SER A 238 -10.18 -4.08 16.72
C SER A 238 -11.53 -4.34 16.07
N ILE A 239 -12.62 -4.07 16.81
CA ILE A 239 -13.99 -4.10 16.31
C ILE A 239 -14.34 -2.72 15.78
N TYR A 240 -14.73 -2.61 14.52
CA TYR A 240 -15.26 -1.38 13.95
C TYR A 240 -16.78 -1.37 14.03
N PHE A 241 -17.31 -0.19 14.30
CA PHE A 241 -18.74 0.08 14.42
C PHE A 241 -19.21 0.89 13.21
N ASP A 242 -20.42 0.61 12.74
CA ASP A 242 -21.14 1.40 11.73
C ASP A 242 -22.65 1.20 11.92
N ASN A 243 -23.49 1.76 11.05
CA ASN A 243 -24.93 1.52 11.01
C ASN A 243 -25.39 0.81 9.72
N ASP A 244 -26.66 0.42 9.66
CA ASP A 244 -27.28 -0.23 8.48
C ASP A 244 -27.14 0.57 7.17
N ALA A 245 -26.93 1.89 7.27
CA ALA A 245 -26.73 2.80 6.13
C ALA A 245 -25.25 2.93 5.71
N PHE A 246 -24.32 2.28 6.42
CA PHE A 246 -22.87 2.33 6.17
C PHE A 246 -22.31 3.77 6.19
N GLU A 247 -22.86 4.63 7.04
CA GLU A 247 -22.53 6.07 7.06
C GLU A 247 -21.03 6.32 7.34
N LEU A 248 -20.46 5.60 8.32
CA LEU A 248 -19.05 5.77 8.65
C LEU A 248 -18.16 5.17 7.57
N TYR A 249 -18.51 4.01 7.00
CA TYR A 249 -17.82 3.44 5.84
C TYR A 249 -17.76 4.41 4.66
N LEU A 250 -18.91 4.96 4.24
CA LEU A 250 -19.02 5.87 3.10
C LEU A 250 -18.23 7.15 3.34
N GLY A 251 -18.43 7.83 4.49
CA GLY A 251 -17.69 9.04 4.83
C GLY A 251 -16.18 8.82 4.92
N ARG A 252 -15.72 7.65 5.40
CA ARG A 252 -14.29 7.29 5.43
C ARG A 252 -13.72 6.90 4.06
N LEU A 253 -14.54 6.38 3.14
CA LEU A 253 -14.17 6.04 1.76
C LEU A 253 -14.00 7.30 0.91
N GLU A 254 -15.05 8.12 0.86
CA GLU A 254 -15.09 9.42 0.16
C GLU A 254 -14.12 10.44 0.77
N LYS A 255 -13.82 10.28 2.08
CA LYS A 255 -13.05 11.23 2.87
C LYS A 255 -13.77 12.56 2.95
N THR A 256 -14.96 12.54 3.57
CA THR A 256 -15.67 13.76 3.92
C THR A 256 -15.00 14.44 5.12
N GLU A 257 -15.10 15.77 5.17
CA GLU A 257 -14.59 16.55 6.30
C GLU A 257 -15.33 16.16 7.59
N GLY A 258 -14.59 15.91 8.67
CA GLY A 258 -15.14 15.39 9.93
C GLY A 258 -15.45 13.89 9.95
N ALA A 259 -15.20 13.12 8.89
CA ALA A 259 -15.58 11.71 8.82
C ALA A 259 -15.00 10.86 9.98
N GLU A 260 -15.86 10.34 10.84
CA GLU A 260 -15.49 9.54 12.00
C GLU A 260 -15.24 8.07 11.65
N ALA A 261 -14.34 7.41 12.37
CA ALA A 261 -14.25 5.96 12.45
C ALA A 261 -14.10 5.56 13.91
N ILE A 262 -15.12 4.91 14.45
CA ILE A 262 -15.18 4.46 15.85
C ILE A 262 -14.81 2.98 15.90
N ARG A 263 -13.94 2.61 16.84
CA ARG A 263 -13.51 1.22 17.03
C ARG A 263 -13.14 0.91 18.48
N ILE A 264 -13.41 -0.31 18.90
CA ILE A 264 -13.02 -0.84 20.20
C ILE A 264 -11.84 -1.79 20.01
N ARG A 265 -10.77 -1.61 20.78
CA ARG A 265 -9.47 -2.27 20.58
C ARG A 265 -8.94 -2.85 21.89
N TRP A 266 -8.37 -4.05 21.81
CA TRP A 266 -7.49 -4.59 22.85
C TRP A 266 -6.17 -5.06 22.25
N TYR A 267 -5.21 -5.35 23.12
CA TYR A 267 -3.84 -5.75 22.79
C TYR A 267 -3.54 -7.08 23.48
N GLY A 268 -3.05 -8.06 22.72
CA GLY A 268 -2.80 -9.41 23.17
C GLY A 268 -4.05 -10.25 23.44
N ASN A 269 -3.86 -11.32 24.19
CA ASN A 269 -4.86 -12.36 24.47
C ASN A 269 -6.12 -11.91 25.24
N MET A 270 -7.13 -12.79 25.23
CA MET A 270 -8.46 -12.54 25.81
C MET A 270 -8.51 -12.28 27.32
N ASP A 271 -7.45 -12.59 28.07
CA ASP A 271 -7.33 -12.27 29.52
C ASP A 271 -7.35 -10.75 29.83
N GLN A 272 -7.23 -9.91 28.80
CA GLN A 272 -6.96 -8.47 28.93
C GLN A 272 -8.22 -7.66 29.24
N GLN A 273 -8.35 -7.23 30.50
CA GLN A 273 -9.50 -6.45 30.98
C GLN A 273 -9.49 -4.96 30.55
N GLU A 274 -8.36 -4.41 30.11
CA GLU A 274 -8.26 -3.01 29.67
C GLU A 274 -8.53 -2.90 28.17
N ILE A 275 -9.68 -2.30 27.84
CA ILE A 275 -10.16 -2.12 26.47
C ILE A 275 -10.04 -0.63 26.10
N PHE A 276 -9.58 -0.33 24.88
CA PHE A 276 -9.44 1.02 24.37
C PHE A 276 -10.56 1.35 23.38
N VAL A 277 -11.38 2.34 23.72
CA VAL A 277 -12.34 2.94 22.77
C VAL A 277 -11.60 4.04 22.02
N GLU A 278 -11.48 3.89 20.69
CA GLU A 278 -10.74 4.81 19.83
C GLU A 278 -11.67 5.45 18.79
N ARG A 279 -11.54 6.76 18.60
CA ARG A 279 -12.14 7.49 17.48
C ARG A 279 -11.05 8.10 16.60
N LYS A 280 -11.24 8.03 15.29
CA LYS A 280 -10.46 8.76 14.29
C LYS A 280 -11.35 9.71 13.52
N THR A 281 -11.06 11.00 13.57
CA THR A 281 -11.79 12.03 12.81
C THR A 281 -10.94 12.44 11.62
N HIS A 282 -11.50 12.41 10.42
CA HIS A 282 -10.81 12.94 9.25
C HIS A 282 -10.85 14.47 9.26
N ARG A 283 -9.70 15.07 8.95
CA ARG A 283 -9.56 16.48 8.55
C ARG A 283 -8.92 16.51 7.17
N GLU A 284 -9.49 17.31 6.29
CA GLU A 284 -9.01 17.55 4.94
C GLU A 284 -7.82 18.51 4.92
N ASP A 285 -6.91 18.29 3.96
CA ASP A 285 -5.61 19.00 3.91
C ASP A 285 -5.78 20.54 3.73
N TRP A 286 -6.91 21.00 3.18
CA TRP A 286 -7.22 22.44 3.01
C TRP A 286 -7.60 23.14 4.31
N THR A 287 -8.03 22.41 5.34
CA THR A 287 -8.37 22.99 6.65
C THR A 287 -7.14 23.43 7.44
N GLY A 288 -5.96 22.94 7.07
CA GLY A 288 -4.73 23.07 7.86
C GLY A 288 -4.67 22.17 9.10
N GLU A 289 -5.77 21.54 9.50
CA GLU A 289 -5.80 20.60 10.62
C GLU A 289 -5.40 19.19 10.19
N SER A 290 -4.56 18.52 10.99
CA SER A 290 -4.24 17.11 10.77
C SER A 290 -5.34 16.20 11.30
N SER A 291 -5.68 15.13 10.59
CA SER A 291 -6.64 14.11 11.05
C SER A 291 -6.32 13.57 12.45
N VAL A 292 -7.24 13.74 13.39
CA VAL A 292 -7.03 13.45 14.83
C VAL A 292 -7.37 12.00 15.17
N LYS A 293 -6.59 11.40 16.07
CA LYS A 293 -6.92 10.12 16.72
C LYS A 293 -6.95 10.32 18.23
N SER A 294 -8.11 10.10 18.84
CA SER A 294 -8.31 10.18 20.29
C SER A 294 -8.77 8.82 20.84
N ARG A 295 -8.45 8.53 22.10
CA ARG A 295 -8.86 7.28 22.77
C ARG A 295 -8.95 7.43 24.28
N PHE A 296 -9.78 6.62 24.90
CA PHE A 296 -9.79 6.39 26.35
C PHE A 296 -9.77 4.88 26.64
N SER A 297 -9.45 4.49 27.88
CA SER A 297 -9.58 3.09 28.31
C SER A 297 -10.77 2.88 29.25
N ILE A 298 -11.38 1.71 29.12
CA ILE A 298 -12.53 1.23 29.88
C ILE A 298 -12.30 -0.24 30.24
N LYS A 299 -12.90 -0.72 31.34
CA LYS A 299 -12.86 -2.14 31.66
C LYS A 299 -13.90 -2.90 30.83
N GLU A 300 -13.53 -4.07 30.31
CA GLU A 300 -14.40 -4.89 29.44
C GLU A 300 -15.84 -5.00 29.95
N LYS A 301 -16.02 -5.31 31.24
CA LYS A 301 -17.34 -5.48 31.87
C LYS A 301 -18.27 -4.27 31.84
N TYR A 302 -17.78 -3.09 31.45
CA TYR A 302 -18.57 -1.86 31.30
C TYR A 302 -18.76 -1.46 29.83
N VAL A 303 -18.26 -2.23 28.85
CA VAL A 303 -18.32 -1.85 27.43
C VAL A 303 -19.75 -1.88 26.90
N ASN A 304 -20.52 -2.95 27.12
CA ASN A 304 -21.93 -3.01 26.66
C ASN A 304 -22.76 -1.88 27.29
N ALA A 305 -22.73 -1.77 28.62
CA ALA A 305 -23.43 -0.71 29.35
C ALA A 305 -23.04 0.72 28.92
N PHE A 306 -21.81 0.93 28.45
CA PHE A 306 -21.38 2.20 27.86
C PHE A 306 -21.98 2.42 26.46
N LEU A 307 -22.04 1.39 25.60
CA LEU A 307 -22.67 1.44 24.27
C LEU A 307 -24.19 1.66 24.36
N ASP A 308 -24.85 1.05 25.35
CA ASP A 308 -26.29 1.18 25.62
C ASP A 308 -26.67 2.56 26.22
N GLY A 309 -25.68 3.39 26.57
CA GLY A 309 -25.91 4.68 27.24
C GLY A 309 -26.19 4.58 28.75
N THR A 310 -26.24 3.39 29.35
CA THR A 310 -26.60 3.20 30.77
C THR A 310 -25.46 3.50 31.74
N HIS A 311 -24.20 3.42 31.29
CA HIS A 311 -23.01 3.68 32.11
C HIS A 311 -22.18 4.86 31.56
N THR A 312 -22.13 5.96 32.32
CA THR A 312 -21.24 7.11 32.03
C THR A 312 -19.86 6.95 32.68
N LEU A 313 -18.83 7.57 32.09
CA LEU A 313 -17.46 7.50 32.63
C LEU A 313 -17.18 8.47 33.79
N ASP A 314 -18.13 9.33 34.15
CA ASP A 314 -17.97 10.41 35.15
C ASP A 314 -17.45 9.89 36.50
N LYS A 315 -17.98 8.77 36.97
CA LYS A 315 -17.52 8.11 38.22
C LYS A 315 -16.08 7.58 38.14
N THR A 316 -15.59 7.29 36.93
CA THR A 316 -14.21 6.87 36.68
C THR A 316 -13.29 8.08 36.57
N ILE A 317 -13.76 9.15 35.91
CA ILE A 317 -13.05 10.43 35.76
C ILE A 317 -12.89 11.10 37.13
N ALA A 318 -13.93 11.15 37.95
CA ALA A 318 -13.88 11.66 39.33
C ALA A 318 -12.83 10.93 40.17
N LYS A 319 -12.85 9.59 40.16
CA LYS A 319 -11.82 8.77 40.85
C LYS A 319 -10.40 8.98 40.31
N ALA A 320 -10.25 9.29 39.02
CA ALA A 320 -8.95 9.61 38.44
C ALA A 320 -8.46 11.02 38.83
N ARG A 321 -9.39 11.98 38.97
CA ARG A 321 -9.16 13.36 39.47
C ARG A 321 -8.75 13.33 40.94
N GLU A 322 -9.51 12.65 41.80
CA GLU A 322 -9.19 12.41 43.22
C GLU A 322 -7.79 11.82 43.42
N ARG A 323 -7.43 10.82 42.61
CA ARG A 323 -6.14 10.12 42.68
C ARG A 323 -4.98 10.85 41.97
N LYS A 324 -5.22 12.02 41.38
CA LYS A 324 -4.25 12.83 40.62
C LYS A 324 -3.40 12.02 39.62
N GLN A 325 -4.03 11.04 38.95
CA GLN A 325 -3.32 10.11 38.05
C GLN A 325 -3.03 10.69 36.66
N LYS A 326 -3.70 11.79 36.29
CA LYS A 326 -3.61 12.48 35.00
C LYS A 326 -3.73 13.99 35.21
N SER A 327 -3.32 14.77 34.22
CA SER A 327 -3.57 16.21 34.20
C SER A 327 -5.07 16.53 34.07
N GLU A 328 -5.53 17.67 34.59
CA GLU A 328 -6.94 18.06 34.50
C GLU A 328 -7.40 18.17 33.04
N LYS A 329 -6.56 18.74 32.18
CA LYS A 329 -6.80 18.83 30.73
C LYS A 329 -7.05 17.46 30.08
N GLU A 330 -6.24 16.44 30.41
CA GLU A 330 -6.47 15.07 29.90
C GLU A 330 -7.77 14.45 30.41
N LEU A 331 -8.22 14.82 31.61
CA LEU A 331 -9.47 14.34 32.18
C LEU A 331 -10.68 15.00 31.52
N ASP A 332 -10.61 16.29 31.21
CA ASP A 332 -11.67 17.01 30.50
C ASP A 332 -11.76 16.62 29.02
N GLU A 333 -10.61 16.44 28.35
CA GLU A 333 -10.55 15.83 27.01
C GLU A 333 -11.14 14.41 27.00
N MET A 334 -10.87 13.60 28.03
CA MET A 334 -11.41 12.25 28.17
C MET A 334 -12.93 12.25 28.45
N ALA A 335 -13.42 13.18 29.27
CA ALA A 335 -14.85 13.38 29.52
C ALA A 335 -15.59 13.70 28.21
N THR A 336 -15.13 14.75 27.52
CA THR A 336 -15.70 15.24 26.26
C THR A 336 -15.72 14.15 25.19
N LEU A 337 -14.58 13.46 24.99
CA LEU A 337 -14.47 12.35 24.05
C LEU A 337 -15.42 11.19 24.37
N SER A 338 -15.61 10.85 25.64
CA SER A 338 -16.51 9.76 26.04
C SER A 338 -17.97 10.08 25.78
N ALA A 339 -18.40 11.31 26.09
CA ALA A 339 -19.76 11.79 25.85
C ALA A 339 -20.07 11.91 24.35
N GLU A 340 -19.13 12.42 23.55
CA GLU A 340 -19.28 12.49 22.09
C GLU A 340 -19.38 11.11 21.44
N ILE A 341 -18.52 10.15 21.83
CA ILE A 341 -18.56 8.79 21.27
C ILE A 341 -19.86 8.09 21.66
N GLN A 342 -20.29 8.18 22.92
CA GLN A 342 -21.56 7.59 23.39
C GLN A 342 -22.76 8.21 22.64
N SER A 343 -22.77 9.53 22.47
CA SER A 343 -23.79 10.24 21.70
C SER A 343 -23.80 9.82 20.23
N SER A 344 -22.63 9.63 19.61
CA SER A 344 -22.50 9.19 18.22
C SER A 344 -23.02 7.76 18.04
N VAL A 345 -22.68 6.84 18.97
CA VAL A 345 -23.17 5.46 18.99
C VAL A 345 -24.69 5.40 19.10
N VAL A 346 -25.29 6.06 20.10
CA VAL A 346 -26.74 6.01 20.34
C VAL A 346 -27.51 6.73 19.22
N LYS A 347 -27.09 7.94 18.83
CA LYS A 347 -27.81 8.75 17.82
C LYS A 347 -27.79 8.12 16.43
N ARG A 348 -26.65 7.54 16.01
CA ARG A 348 -26.50 6.90 14.70
C ARG A 348 -26.87 5.42 14.70
N LYS A 349 -27.24 4.85 15.86
CA LYS A 349 -27.50 3.42 16.09
C LYS A 349 -26.34 2.52 15.61
N LEU A 350 -25.13 2.83 16.06
CA LEU A 350 -23.94 2.09 15.66
C LEU A 350 -23.86 0.74 16.38
N HIS A 351 -23.58 -0.33 15.63
CA HIS A 351 -23.36 -1.68 16.15
C HIS A 351 -22.06 -2.29 15.59
N PRO A 352 -21.56 -3.40 16.15
CA PRO A 352 -20.41 -4.12 15.59
C PRO A 352 -20.66 -4.52 14.13
N MET A 353 -19.66 -4.32 13.27
CA MET A 353 -19.70 -4.67 11.85
C MET A 353 -18.57 -5.61 11.45
N VAL A 354 -17.32 -5.19 11.68
CA VAL A 354 -16.14 -5.95 11.26
C VAL A 354 -15.03 -5.92 12.31
N ARG A 355 -14.55 -7.11 12.69
CA ARG A 355 -13.32 -7.31 13.44
C ARG A 355 -12.14 -7.27 12.47
N THR A 356 -11.09 -6.55 12.82
CA THR A 356 -9.77 -6.70 12.19
C THR A 356 -8.80 -7.26 13.21
N PHE A 357 -8.22 -8.42 12.91
CA PHE A 357 -7.13 -9.05 13.64
C PHE A 357 -5.83 -8.90 12.84
N TYR A 358 -4.70 -8.70 13.52
CA TYR A 358 -3.35 -8.77 12.94
C TYR A 358 -2.29 -8.81 14.04
N ASN A 359 -1.13 -9.38 13.74
CA ASN A 359 0.06 -9.28 14.58
C ASN A 359 0.88 -8.04 14.18
N ARG A 360 1.39 -7.25 15.14
CA ARG A 360 2.16 -6.03 14.84
C ARG A 360 3.58 -6.09 15.40
N THR A 361 4.56 -5.99 14.52
CA THR A 361 5.94 -5.60 14.89
C THR A 361 6.09 -4.09 14.70
N ALA A 362 6.48 -3.37 15.75
CA ALA A 362 6.76 -1.94 15.69
C ALA A 362 8.28 -1.71 15.78
N PHE A 363 8.82 -0.83 14.93
CA PHE A 363 10.24 -0.50 14.86
C PHE A 363 10.42 1.00 15.10
N GLN A 364 11.14 1.35 16.15
CA GLN A 364 11.40 2.75 16.52
C GLN A 364 12.64 2.88 17.40
N LEU A 365 13.47 3.88 17.09
CA LEU A 365 14.56 4.33 17.97
C LEU A 365 14.01 5.06 19.21
N PRO A 366 14.40 4.69 20.44
CA PRO A 366 14.09 5.46 21.65
C PRO A 366 14.56 6.92 21.52
N GLY A 367 13.71 7.87 21.90
CA GLY A 367 13.99 9.31 21.81
C GLY A 367 13.89 9.93 20.39
N ASP A 368 13.92 9.14 19.32
CA ASP A 368 13.78 9.63 17.95
C ASP A 368 12.34 9.48 17.43
N ALA A 369 11.87 10.48 16.68
CA ALA A 369 10.56 10.50 16.03
C ALA A 369 10.64 10.59 14.50
N ARG A 370 11.84 10.79 13.93
CA ARG A 370 12.06 11.03 12.49
C ARG A 370 11.53 9.91 11.60
N VAL A 371 11.73 8.67 12.03
CA VAL A 371 11.24 7.46 11.35
C VAL A 371 10.62 6.53 12.38
N ARG A 372 9.39 6.08 12.14
CA ARG A 372 8.73 5.00 12.89
C ARG A 372 8.07 4.08 11.88
N ILE A 373 8.34 2.79 11.97
CA ILE A 373 7.78 1.79 11.05
C ILE A 373 6.96 0.79 11.86
N SER A 374 5.86 0.31 11.31
CA SER A 374 5.18 -0.88 11.84
C SER A 374 4.75 -1.80 10.72
N LEU A 375 5.00 -3.09 10.89
CA LEU A 375 4.60 -4.15 9.98
C LEU A 375 3.46 -4.94 10.64
N ASP A 376 2.33 -5.01 9.95
CA ASP A 376 1.16 -5.80 10.36
C ASP A 376 1.11 -7.09 9.53
N THR A 377 1.29 -8.26 10.16
CA THR A 377 1.17 -9.59 9.55
C THR A 377 -0.15 -10.27 9.97
N ASP A 378 -0.48 -11.39 9.33
CA ASP A 378 -1.65 -12.23 9.68
C ASP A 378 -2.97 -11.44 9.71
N LEU A 379 -3.10 -10.51 8.76
CA LEU A 379 -4.24 -9.60 8.70
C LEU A 379 -5.50 -10.36 8.29
N THR A 380 -6.43 -10.48 9.21
CA THR A 380 -7.72 -11.14 9.00
C THR A 380 -8.86 -10.17 9.31
N MET A 381 -9.84 -10.13 8.42
CA MET A 381 -11.10 -9.41 8.62
C MET A 381 -12.20 -10.44 8.87
N ILE A 382 -13.01 -10.24 9.91
CA ILE A 382 -14.05 -11.17 10.35
C ILE A 382 -15.36 -10.41 10.57
N ARG A 383 -16.49 -10.95 10.14
CA ARG A 383 -17.83 -10.38 10.37
C ARG A 383 -18.19 -10.41 11.85
N GLU A 384 -18.71 -9.28 12.32
CA GLU A 384 -19.29 -9.08 13.65
C GLU A 384 -20.77 -8.68 13.55
N ASP A 385 -21.24 -8.31 12.36
CA ASP A 385 -22.63 -7.92 12.11
C ASP A 385 -23.63 -9.08 12.35
N ASN A 386 -24.86 -8.72 12.67
CA ASN A 386 -25.95 -9.67 12.89
C ASN A 386 -26.79 -9.91 11.61
N TYR A 387 -26.30 -9.60 10.40
CA TYR A 387 -27.08 -9.83 9.17
C TYR A 387 -27.17 -11.31 8.84
N GLY A 388 -28.40 -11.81 8.69
CA GLY A 388 -28.75 -13.19 8.36
C GLY A 388 -28.60 -14.17 9.54
N LYS A 389 -27.58 -13.98 10.38
CA LYS A 389 -27.30 -14.78 11.57
C LYS A 389 -26.79 -13.87 12.70
N PRO A 390 -27.24 -14.05 13.96
CA PRO A 390 -26.63 -13.37 15.09
C PRO A 390 -25.18 -13.86 15.30
N ARG A 391 -24.22 -12.93 15.32
CA ARG A 391 -22.78 -13.20 15.52
C ARG A 391 -22.30 -12.61 16.84
N SER A 392 -22.33 -11.28 16.96
CA SER A 392 -22.06 -10.59 18.21
C SER A 392 -23.29 -10.61 19.13
N GLY A 393 -24.49 -10.76 18.58
CA GLY A 393 -25.75 -10.64 19.32
C GLY A 393 -25.83 -9.25 19.96
N ASP A 394 -26.19 -9.21 21.24
CA ASP A 394 -26.25 -7.99 22.06
C ASP A 394 -24.89 -7.63 22.71
N ASN A 395 -23.81 -8.34 22.39
CA ASN A 395 -22.48 -8.08 22.93
C ASN A 395 -21.63 -7.24 21.95
N TRP A 396 -20.71 -6.45 22.48
CA TRP A 396 -19.77 -5.62 21.69
C TRP A 396 -18.80 -6.41 20.78
N ARG A 397 -18.72 -7.74 20.95
CA ARG A 397 -17.92 -8.68 20.15
C ARG A 397 -18.52 -10.09 20.17
N ARG A 398 -18.33 -10.86 19.10
CA ARG A 398 -18.54 -12.32 19.11
C ARG A 398 -17.55 -13.01 20.07
N MET A 399 -18.05 -14.02 20.78
CA MET A 399 -17.37 -14.74 21.87
C MET A 399 -16.90 -16.15 21.48
N ASP A 400 -17.22 -16.60 20.28
CA ASP A 400 -16.86 -17.90 19.69
C ASP A 400 -15.40 -17.98 19.23
N ILE A 401 -14.72 -16.84 19.06
CA ILE A 401 -13.34 -16.76 18.57
C ILE A 401 -12.38 -16.00 19.49
N GLY A 402 -11.20 -16.60 19.67
CA GLY A 402 -10.08 -16.07 20.45
C GLY A 402 -9.21 -15.04 19.71
N THR A 403 -7.93 -15.02 20.06
CA THR A 403 -6.89 -14.08 19.61
C THR A 403 -5.74 -14.75 18.85
N THR A 404 -5.89 -16.01 18.47
CA THR A 404 -4.90 -16.75 17.66
C THR A 404 -5.46 -17.08 16.28
N PRO A 405 -4.65 -17.13 15.21
CA PRO A 405 -5.11 -17.48 13.87
C PRO A 405 -5.85 -18.83 13.77
N SER A 406 -5.44 -19.81 14.59
CA SER A 406 -6.09 -21.13 14.67
C SER A 406 -7.46 -21.12 15.36
N SER A 407 -7.77 -20.06 16.12
CA SER A 407 -9.11 -19.86 16.69
C SER A 407 -10.14 -19.41 15.65
N PHE A 408 -9.76 -19.22 14.38
CA PHE A 408 -10.66 -18.81 13.30
C PHE A 408 -10.99 -19.93 12.30
N ASP A 409 -10.33 -21.09 12.43
CA ASP A 409 -10.41 -22.17 11.43
C ASP A 409 -11.78 -22.90 11.42
N HIS A 410 -12.60 -22.71 12.46
CA HIS A 410 -13.97 -23.23 12.53
C HIS A 410 -15.04 -22.24 12.02
N LEU A 411 -14.64 -21.04 11.57
CA LEU A 411 -15.56 -20.06 11.00
C LEU A 411 -15.90 -20.39 9.54
N PRO A 412 -17.13 -20.12 9.09
CA PRO A 412 -17.47 -20.27 7.68
C PRO A 412 -16.73 -19.22 6.84
N GLU A 413 -16.40 -19.57 5.59
CA GLU A 413 -15.62 -18.69 4.70
C GLU A 413 -16.32 -17.36 4.39
N GLU A 414 -17.65 -17.33 4.39
CA GLU A 414 -18.46 -16.09 4.27
C GLU A 414 -18.28 -15.08 5.42
N ASP A 415 -17.77 -15.54 6.57
CA ASP A 415 -17.53 -14.70 7.75
C ASP A 415 -16.11 -14.16 7.83
N MET A 416 -15.16 -14.68 7.03
CA MET A 416 -13.73 -14.45 7.21
C MET A 416 -13.00 -14.22 5.89
N VAL A 417 -12.29 -13.09 5.80
CA VAL A 417 -11.32 -12.81 4.73
C VAL A 417 -9.93 -12.75 5.35
N ARG A 418 -9.06 -13.68 4.94
CA ARG A 418 -7.62 -13.62 5.22
C ARG A 418 -6.98 -12.75 4.13
N PHE A 419 -6.38 -11.64 4.53
CA PHE A 419 -5.77 -10.69 3.61
C PHE A 419 -4.41 -11.23 3.11
N PRO A 420 -4.16 -11.30 1.79
CA PRO A 420 -3.02 -12.05 1.25
C PRO A 420 -1.64 -11.40 1.48
N TYR A 421 -1.59 -10.16 1.96
CA TYR A 421 -0.34 -9.39 2.10
C TYR A 421 -0.15 -8.87 3.53
N ALA A 422 1.09 -8.66 3.95
CA ALA A 422 1.38 -7.85 5.14
C ALA A 422 1.24 -6.36 4.83
N VAL A 423 0.96 -5.53 5.83
CA VAL A 423 0.80 -4.08 5.68
C VAL A 423 1.89 -3.34 6.43
N LEU A 424 2.79 -2.71 5.68
CA LEU A 424 3.86 -1.86 6.19
C LEU A 424 3.37 -0.41 6.29
N GLU A 425 3.44 0.19 7.48
CA GLU A 425 3.07 1.58 7.75
C GLU A 425 4.34 2.36 8.12
N VAL A 426 4.77 3.28 7.26
CA VAL A 426 5.97 4.12 7.47
C VAL A 426 5.52 5.53 7.86
N LYS A 427 6.06 6.02 8.98
CA LYS A 427 5.79 7.36 9.51
C LYS A 427 7.07 8.16 9.53
N LEU A 428 7.06 9.25 8.79
CA LEU A 428 8.16 10.21 8.70
C LEU A 428 7.76 11.50 9.41
N GLN A 429 8.66 12.02 10.23
CA GLN A 429 8.57 13.35 10.83
C GLN A 429 9.85 14.11 10.47
N THR A 430 9.84 14.80 9.34
CA THR A 430 10.97 15.60 8.87
C THR A 430 10.81 17.06 9.27
N LEU A 431 11.94 17.73 9.56
CA LEU A 431 11.99 19.18 9.59
C LEU A 431 11.85 19.71 8.17
N ALA A 432 11.19 20.86 7.99
CA ALA A 432 11.08 21.51 6.69
C ALA A 432 12.47 21.71 6.05
N GLY A 433 12.64 21.24 4.81
CA GLY A 433 13.90 21.27 4.07
C GLY A 433 14.84 20.06 4.26
N ASN A 434 14.57 19.15 5.20
CA ASN A 434 15.34 17.91 5.36
C ASN A 434 14.67 16.74 4.64
N GLU A 435 15.44 16.01 3.84
CA GLU A 435 15.01 14.78 3.18
C GLU A 435 14.84 13.60 4.17
N ALA A 436 14.10 12.58 3.75
CA ALA A 436 14.01 11.31 4.46
C ALA A 436 15.36 10.56 4.42
N PRO A 437 15.69 9.70 5.40
CA PRO A 437 16.92 8.91 5.35
C PRO A 437 16.95 8.00 4.11
N LYS A 438 18.08 7.97 3.40
CA LYS A 438 18.24 7.27 2.11
C LYS A 438 17.74 5.82 2.12
N TRP A 439 18.09 5.06 3.16
CA TRP A 439 17.65 3.66 3.32
C TRP A 439 16.11 3.49 3.33
N VAL A 440 15.36 4.49 3.81
CA VAL A 440 13.89 4.48 3.80
C VAL A 440 13.39 4.71 2.37
N THR A 441 13.98 5.66 1.65
CA THR A 441 13.67 5.94 0.24
C THR A 441 13.99 4.73 -0.65
N GLU A 442 15.13 4.07 -0.41
CA GLU A 442 15.55 2.84 -1.08
C GLU A 442 14.60 1.68 -0.77
N LEU A 443 14.19 1.48 0.49
CA LEU A 443 13.20 0.47 0.89
C LEU A 443 11.84 0.71 0.22
N ILE A 444 11.37 1.96 0.19
CA ILE A 444 10.08 2.36 -0.42
C ILE A 444 10.08 2.13 -1.94
N ASN A 445 11.20 2.40 -2.61
CA ASN A 445 11.35 2.22 -4.05
C ASN A 445 11.76 0.77 -4.44
N SER A 446 11.94 -0.13 -3.47
CA SER A 446 12.39 -1.49 -3.71
C SER A 446 11.31 -2.40 -4.30
N HIS A 447 11.75 -3.55 -4.82
CA HIS A 447 10.88 -4.64 -5.28
C HIS A 447 10.09 -5.32 -4.14
N LEU A 448 10.44 -5.06 -2.87
CA LEU A 448 9.87 -5.74 -1.71
C LEU A 448 8.46 -5.23 -1.33
N VAL A 449 8.12 -4.01 -1.73
CA VAL A 449 6.92 -3.29 -1.28
C VAL A 449 6.10 -2.73 -2.46
N GLU A 450 4.79 -2.57 -2.27
CA GLU A 450 3.89 -1.89 -3.21
C GLU A 450 3.12 -0.79 -2.50
N GLU A 451 3.15 0.45 -3.01
CA GLU A 451 2.47 1.59 -2.38
C GLU A 451 0.95 1.52 -2.58
N VAL A 452 0.20 1.49 -1.48
CA VAL A 452 -1.27 1.55 -1.50
C VAL A 452 -1.72 2.75 -0.66
N PRO A 453 -1.82 3.94 -1.28
CA PRO A 453 -2.01 5.18 -0.54
C PRO A 453 -3.37 5.21 0.16
N LYS A 454 -3.35 5.66 1.42
CA LYS A 454 -4.55 5.79 2.28
C LYS A 454 -5.32 4.46 2.51
N PHE A 455 -4.72 3.27 2.29
CA PHE A 455 -5.31 1.95 2.58
C PHE A 455 -5.95 1.87 3.97
N SER A 456 -7.11 1.22 4.10
CA SER A 456 -7.83 1.08 5.37
C SER A 456 -8.38 -0.34 5.57
N LYS A 457 -7.95 -0.96 6.68
CA LYS A 457 -8.41 -2.30 7.12
C LYS A 457 -9.93 -2.37 7.29
N PHE A 458 -10.55 -1.30 7.78
CA PHE A 458 -12.01 -1.18 7.92
C PHE A 458 -12.73 -1.15 6.57
N ILE A 459 -12.29 -0.28 5.66
CA ILE A 459 -12.89 -0.11 4.34
C ILE A 459 -12.73 -1.40 3.52
N HIS A 460 -11.56 -2.04 3.56
CA HIS A 460 -11.39 -3.33 2.89
C HIS A 460 -12.28 -4.42 3.52
N GLY A 461 -12.32 -4.53 4.85
CA GLY A 461 -13.15 -5.53 5.53
C GLY A 461 -14.63 -5.41 5.19
N VAL A 462 -15.20 -4.20 5.24
CA VAL A 462 -16.61 -3.97 4.84
C VAL A 462 -16.80 -4.18 3.33
N ALA A 463 -15.90 -3.69 2.48
CA ALA A 463 -16.02 -3.84 1.03
C ALA A 463 -16.02 -5.31 0.57
N THR A 464 -15.19 -6.15 1.19
CA THR A 464 -15.08 -7.57 0.80
C THR A 464 -16.14 -8.45 1.47
N LEU A 465 -16.39 -8.29 2.78
CA LEU A 465 -17.31 -9.17 3.53
C LEU A 465 -18.79 -8.79 3.38
N LEU A 466 -19.08 -7.53 3.07
CA LEU A 466 -20.45 -7.00 2.94
C LEU A 466 -20.67 -6.40 1.54
N GLU A 467 -19.99 -6.96 0.53
CA GLU A 467 -19.95 -6.44 -0.84
C GLU A 467 -21.35 -6.25 -1.44
N SER A 468 -22.31 -7.13 -1.11
CA SER A 468 -23.70 -7.07 -1.57
C SER A 468 -24.52 -5.89 -1.03
N ARG A 469 -24.06 -5.26 0.05
CA ARG A 469 -24.75 -4.12 0.71
C ARG A 469 -24.10 -2.76 0.42
N VAL A 470 -22.84 -2.73 -0.02
CA VAL A 470 -22.13 -1.49 -0.37
C VAL A 470 -22.30 -1.12 -1.85
N THR A 471 -22.57 0.16 -2.10
CA THR A 471 -22.77 0.75 -3.44
C THR A 471 -21.46 1.23 -4.08
N MET A 472 -20.46 1.53 -3.24
CA MET A 472 -19.15 2.06 -3.64
C MET A 472 -18.02 1.18 -3.12
N LEU A 473 -16.96 1.05 -3.91
CA LEU A 473 -15.82 0.19 -3.61
C LEU A 473 -14.50 0.99 -3.66
N PRO A 474 -13.48 0.60 -2.87
CA PRO A 474 -12.18 1.28 -2.88
C PRO A 474 -11.34 0.90 -4.12
N PHE A 475 -10.55 1.86 -4.61
CA PHE A 475 -9.72 1.71 -5.82
C PHE A 475 -8.73 0.53 -5.84
N TRP A 476 -8.33 0.03 -4.67
CA TRP A 476 -7.39 -1.10 -4.55
C TRP A 476 -8.06 -2.47 -4.64
N LEU A 477 -9.41 -2.55 -4.59
CA LEU A 477 -10.11 -3.83 -4.62
C LEU A 477 -9.91 -4.59 -5.95
N PRO A 478 -10.00 -3.94 -7.14
CA PRO A 478 -9.70 -4.59 -8.42
C PRO A 478 -8.22 -4.94 -8.63
N GLN A 479 -7.34 -4.51 -7.72
CA GLN A 479 -5.90 -4.82 -7.75
C GLN A 479 -5.57 -6.06 -6.90
N MET A 480 -6.54 -6.60 -6.14
CA MET A 480 -6.33 -7.75 -5.26
C MET A 480 -5.98 -9.05 -6.01
N ASP A 481 -6.46 -9.21 -7.25
CA ASP A 481 -6.21 -10.39 -8.08
C ASP A 481 -4.84 -10.35 -8.77
N LYS A 482 -4.11 -9.23 -8.66
CA LYS A 482 -2.80 -9.04 -9.29
C LYS A 482 -1.68 -9.37 -8.31
N ASP A 483 -0.75 -10.23 -8.72
CA ASP A 483 0.47 -10.47 -7.96
C ASP A 483 1.33 -9.20 -7.87
N ILE A 484 1.64 -8.78 -6.64
CA ILE A 484 2.47 -7.61 -6.31
C ILE A 484 3.98 -7.91 -6.35
N ARG A 485 4.37 -9.18 -6.56
CA ARG A 485 5.79 -9.55 -6.67
C ARG A 485 6.40 -8.95 -7.93
N LYS A 486 7.45 -8.16 -7.72
CA LYS A 486 8.29 -7.57 -8.76
C LYS A 486 9.58 -8.38 -8.86
N ASP A 487 10.11 -8.51 -10.07
CA ASP A 487 11.39 -9.20 -10.26
C ASP A 487 12.49 -8.54 -9.41
N ALA A 488 13.14 -9.35 -8.58
CA ALA A 488 14.33 -8.91 -7.90
C ALA A 488 15.42 -8.59 -8.94
N PRO A 489 16.22 -7.51 -8.76
CA PRO A 489 17.40 -7.32 -9.60
C PRO A 489 18.30 -8.57 -9.55
N ARG A 490 18.99 -8.87 -10.66
CA ARG A 490 19.83 -10.09 -10.81
C ARG A 490 20.97 -10.22 -9.79
N ARG A 491 21.23 -9.18 -9.00
CA ARG A 491 21.88 -9.25 -7.70
C ARG A 491 20.84 -8.92 -6.63
N PRO A 492 20.65 -9.73 -5.58
CA PRO A 492 19.97 -9.24 -4.39
C PRO A 492 20.76 -8.03 -3.87
N PRO A 493 20.10 -6.92 -3.45
CA PRO A 493 20.78 -5.86 -2.74
C PRO A 493 21.34 -6.45 -1.46
N SER A 494 22.64 -6.69 -1.44
CA SER A 494 23.29 -7.32 -0.29
C SER A 494 23.29 -6.34 0.87
N ALA A 495 23.44 -6.84 2.09
CA ALA A 495 23.61 -5.98 3.27
C ALA A 495 24.75 -4.93 3.11
N LEU A 496 25.69 -5.22 2.22
CA LEU A 496 26.87 -4.45 1.84
C LEU A 496 26.61 -3.31 0.83
N ASP A 497 25.50 -3.35 0.07
CA ASP A 497 25.20 -2.33 -0.95
C ASP A 497 24.58 -1.06 -0.34
N PHE A 498 24.07 -1.14 0.89
CA PHE A 498 23.65 0.03 1.66
C PHE A 498 24.88 0.71 2.29
N PRO A 499 25.17 1.99 1.99
CA PRO A 499 26.35 2.65 2.54
C PRO A 499 26.24 2.79 4.06
N ALA A 500 27.08 2.01 4.77
CA ALA A 500 27.26 2.14 6.21
C ALA A 500 27.60 3.58 6.57
N SER A 501 26.93 4.10 7.60
CA SER A 501 27.02 5.46 8.15
C SER A 501 28.37 6.15 7.92
N THR A 502 28.47 6.97 6.87
CA THR A 502 29.62 7.87 6.70
C THR A 502 29.50 8.97 7.75
N LYS A 503 30.17 8.77 8.90
CA LYS A 503 30.23 9.75 9.99
C LYS A 503 30.69 11.11 9.43
N ARG A 504 29.92 12.17 9.71
CA ARG A 504 30.25 13.56 9.37
C ARG A 504 31.70 13.88 9.76
N ARG A 505 32.54 14.29 8.80
CA ARG A 505 33.65 15.19 9.12
C ARG A 505 33.08 16.59 9.30
N ILE A 506 33.20 17.13 10.50
CA ILE A 506 33.00 18.55 10.77
C ILE A 506 34.33 19.24 10.44
N SER A 507 34.33 20.14 9.47
CA SER A 507 35.41 21.10 9.23
C SER A 507 34.80 22.50 9.22
N ALA A 508 35.23 23.33 10.16
CA ALA A 508 34.82 24.73 10.28
C ALA A 508 35.48 25.60 9.17
N PRO A 509 34.97 26.81 8.88
CA PRO A 509 35.19 27.47 7.59
C PRO A 509 36.40 28.42 7.55
N GLN A 510 36.89 28.68 6.33
CA GLN A 510 37.72 29.85 5.98
C GLN A 510 37.23 30.44 4.63
N GLY A 511 37.60 31.70 4.34
CA GLY A 511 36.98 32.58 3.33
C GLY A 511 37.14 32.17 1.85
N VAL A 512 36.26 32.61 0.94
CA VAL A 512 36.34 33.89 0.16
C VAL A 512 37.51 33.81 -0.86
N GLU A 513 37.33 33.87 -2.19
CA GLU A 513 36.54 34.83 -3.00
C GLU A 513 36.23 34.37 -4.47
N VAL A 514 35.13 34.90 -5.06
CA VAL A 514 34.82 35.28 -6.49
C VAL A 514 34.99 34.33 -7.73
N VAL A 515 33.85 34.11 -8.43
CA VAL A 515 33.46 34.24 -9.89
C VAL A 515 34.60 34.24 -10.97
N VAL A 516 34.54 33.65 -12.20
CA VAL A 516 33.69 33.95 -13.41
C VAL A 516 33.87 32.90 -14.57
N GLU A 517 32.77 32.61 -15.31
CA GLU A 517 32.55 32.10 -16.70
C GLU A 517 33.15 30.82 -17.38
N ARG A 518 32.38 30.37 -18.40
CA ARG A 518 32.61 29.40 -19.51
C ARG A 518 33.26 30.13 -20.73
N PRO A 519 33.70 29.52 -21.89
CA PRO A 519 33.18 28.29 -22.53
C PRO A 519 34.11 27.40 -23.43
N ALA A 520 33.54 26.24 -23.81
CA ALA A 520 33.60 25.48 -25.07
C ALA A 520 34.85 25.38 -26.02
N THR A 521 35.18 24.13 -26.37
CA THR A 521 35.64 23.62 -27.70
C THR A 521 35.17 22.15 -27.82
N SER A 522 34.37 21.70 -28.82
CA SER A 522 34.72 21.22 -30.18
C SER A 522 35.82 20.14 -30.19
N SER A 523 35.76 18.98 -30.87
CA SER A 523 35.10 18.51 -32.12
C SER A 523 35.34 16.97 -32.25
N ALA A 524 34.84 16.15 -33.20
CA ALA A 524 33.65 16.11 -34.08
C ALA A 524 33.49 14.67 -34.70
N SER A 525 32.32 14.36 -35.26
CA SER A 525 31.99 13.42 -36.40
C SER A 525 32.77 12.09 -36.61
N THR A 526 32.13 10.96 -36.97
CA THR A 526 31.45 10.77 -38.28
C THR A 526 30.44 9.58 -38.33
N SER A 527 29.46 9.69 -39.25
CA SER A 527 28.33 8.81 -39.66
C SER A 527 28.68 7.34 -40.04
N ARG A 528 27.88 6.30 -39.68
CA ARG A 528 26.57 5.77 -40.23
C ARG A 528 26.69 5.07 -41.62
N PRO A 529 25.77 4.16 -42.07
CA PRO A 529 24.45 3.79 -41.52
C PRO A 529 24.04 2.28 -41.49
N ASN A 530 22.84 2.04 -40.94
CA ASN A 530 21.86 0.96 -41.20
C ASN A 530 22.07 -0.52 -40.81
N GLY A 531 21.07 -1.03 -40.06
CA GLY A 531 20.77 -2.44 -39.79
C GLY A 531 19.58 -2.55 -38.84
N GLN A 532 18.36 -2.75 -39.35
CA GLN A 532 17.15 -2.90 -38.53
C GLN A 532 17.05 -4.31 -37.93
N VAL A 533 16.72 -4.40 -36.64
CA VAL A 533 15.83 -5.47 -36.14
C VAL A 533 14.83 -4.85 -35.17
N THR A 534 13.59 -4.73 -35.62
CA THR A 534 12.42 -4.50 -34.77
C THR A 534 11.82 -5.84 -34.42
N GLU A 535 11.48 -6.09 -33.15
CA GLU A 535 10.25 -6.84 -32.85
C GLU A 535 9.70 -6.53 -31.46
N ARG A 536 8.38 -6.33 -31.42
CA ARG A 536 7.55 -6.13 -30.23
C ARG A 536 6.45 -7.19 -30.27
N THR A 537 6.47 -8.17 -29.37
CA THR A 537 5.37 -9.14 -29.18
C THR A 537 5.55 -9.88 -27.84
N PRO A 538 4.51 -10.50 -27.24
CA PRO A 538 3.56 -9.75 -26.40
C PRO A 538 3.27 -10.42 -25.03
N LEU A 539 2.30 -9.83 -24.31
CA LEU A 539 1.31 -10.47 -23.42
C LEU A 539 1.71 -11.74 -22.61
N LEU A 540 1.63 -11.60 -21.29
CA LEU A 540 1.21 -12.69 -20.39
C LEU A 540 0.00 -12.23 -19.58
N ALA A 541 -1.18 -12.56 -20.07
CA ALA A 541 -2.32 -12.81 -19.20
C ALA A 541 -2.18 -14.24 -18.65
N VAL A 542 -2.48 -14.44 -17.37
CA VAL A 542 -2.73 -15.77 -16.82
C VAL A 542 -4.20 -15.80 -16.44
N HIS A 543 -5.02 -16.34 -17.34
CA HIS A 543 -6.29 -16.91 -16.95
C HIS A 543 -6.07 -18.41 -16.79
N ASP A 544 -6.61 -18.98 -15.71
CA ASP A 544 -6.81 -20.41 -15.62
C ASP A 544 -7.91 -20.80 -16.62
N GLU A 545 -7.59 -21.66 -17.58
CA GLU A 545 -8.57 -22.46 -18.33
C GLU A 545 -8.21 -23.93 -18.15
N GLU A 546 -9.24 -24.76 -17.99
CA GLU A 546 -9.14 -26.18 -17.75
C GLU A 546 -8.94 -26.91 -19.09
N GLU A 547 -7.78 -27.54 -19.29
CA GLU A 547 -7.55 -28.41 -20.45
C GLU A 547 -8.05 -29.84 -20.15
N GLU A 548 -9.27 -30.10 -20.61
CA GLU A 548 -9.85 -31.43 -20.83
C GLU A 548 -9.16 -32.10 -22.03
N TYR A 549 -8.91 -33.42 -21.98
CA TYR A 549 -8.29 -34.17 -23.06
C TYR A 549 -9.28 -35.16 -23.67
N GLU A 550 -9.55 -35.04 -24.97
CA GLU A 550 -10.04 -36.13 -25.80
C GLU A 550 -9.04 -36.42 -26.93
N GLU A 551 -8.73 -37.70 -27.14
CA GLU A 551 -8.02 -38.19 -28.33
C GLU A 551 -9.08 -38.57 -29.39
N ASP A 552 -8.88 -38.21 -30.67
CA ASP A 552 -8.72 -39.27 -31.67
C ASP A 552 -8.22 -38.87 -33.09
N GLN A 553 -7.45 -39.80 -33.64
CA GLN A 553 -7.17 -40.24 -35.02
C GLN A 553 -7.26 -39.35 -36.30
N HIS A 554 -6.33 -39.67 -37.20
CA HIS A 554 -6.15 -39.16 -38.56
C HIS A 554 -7.32 -39.42 -39.55
N ARG A 555 -7.64 -38.43 -40.41
CA ARG A 555 -7.90 -38.71 -41.84
C ARG A 555 -7.64 -37.52 -42.77
N THR A 556 -7.32 -37.80 -44.03
CA THR A 556 -6.83 -36.84 -45.02
C THR A 556 -7.85 -36.53 -46.13
N ARG A 557 -8.07 -35.24 -46.46
CA ARG A 557 -7.96 -34.68 -47.83
C ARG A 557 -8.48 -33.24 -48.00
N LYS A 558 -7.72 -32.49 -48.81
CA LYS A 558 -8.09 -31.39 -49.74
C LYS A 558 -8.93 -30.22 -49.21
N GLY A 559 -8.30 -29.05 -49.18
CA GLY A 559 -8.94 -27.80 -48.78
C GLY A 559 -9.76 -27.11 -49.87
N VAL A 560 -10.60 -26.17 -49.40
CA VAL A 560 -11.16 -25.05 -50.16
C VAL A 560 -10.88 -23.80 -49.32
N LYS A 561 -10.23 -22.78 -49.92
CA LYS A 561 -10.14 -21.43 -49.33
C LYS A 561 -11.17 -20.54 -50.01
N PRO A 562 -11.90 -19.70 -49.26
CA PRO A 562 -12.31 -18.38 -49.74
C PRO A 562 -11.36 -17.32 -49.17
N ALA A 563 -10.90 -16.41 -50.01
CA ALA A 563 -10.14 -15.24 -49.58
C ALA A 563 -11.08 -14.18 -48.98
N PHE A 564 -10.58 -13.36 -48.06
CA PHE A 564 -11.18 -12.06 -47.77
C PHE A 564 -10.27 -10.94 -48.27
N SER A 565 -10.84 -10.04 -49.05
CA SER A 565 -10.12 -9.10 -49.92
C SER A 565 -9.69 -7.82 -49.21
N TRP A 566 -8.51 -7.30 -49.57
CA TRP A 566 -7.97 -6.01 -49.11
C TRP A 566 -8.43 -4.81 -49.97
N SER A 567 -9.60 -4.89 -50.61
CA SER A 567 -10.03 -3.93 -51.66
C SER A 567 -10.89 -2.75 -51.21
N ASN A 568 -11.25 -2.62 -49.92
CA ASN A 568 -12.17 -1.58 -49.43
C ASN A 568 -11.50 -0.50 -48.54
N LEU A 569 -10.24 -0.13 -48.83
CA LEU A 569 -9.51 0.91 -48.08
C LEU A 569 -9.05 2.12 -48.92
N PHE A 570 -9.47 2.22 -50.19
CA PHE A 570 -9.20 3.39 -51.04
C PHE A 570 -10.40 3.79 -51.92
N ALA A 571 -11.29 4.63 -51.37
CA ALA A 571 -12.18 5.50 -52.16
C ALA A 571 -12.67 6.69 -51.30
N SER A 572 -12.51 7.93 -51.80
CA SER A 572 -13.08 9.22 -51.33
C SER A 572 -13.03 9.56 -49.82
N GLY A 573 -12.38 10.62 -49.34
CA GLY A 573 -11.55 11.63 -50.01
C GLY A 573 -12.16 13.04 -50.10
N GLN A 574 -12.29 13.75 -48.98
CA GLN A 574 -12.27 15.24 -48.84
C GLN A 574 -12.13 15.57 -47.34
N ALA A 575 -10.95 15.92 -46.81
CA ALA A 575 -10.32 17.27 -46.81
C ALA A 575 -11.09 18.30 -45.95
N GLY A 576 -10.52 18.94 -44.92
CA GLY A 576 -9.18 18.77 -44.32
C GLY A 576 -8.86 19.78 -43.21
N SER A 577 -7.75 19.51 -42.49
CA SER A 577 -7.15 20.19 -41.31
C SER A 577 -7.57 19.69 -39.90
N GLY A 578 -6.73 19.74 -38.85
CA GLY A 578 -5.31 20.13 -38.94
C GLY A 578 -4.34 20.06 -37.74
N GLN A 579 -4.71 19.88 -36.46
CA GLN A 579 -3.71 19.89 -35.35
C GLN A 579 -3.80 18.77 -34.29
N MET A 580 -2.64 18.46 -33.71
CA MET A 580 -2.30 17.20 -33.04
C MET A 580 -2.83 17.05 -31.60
N GLY A 581 -3.24 15.84 -31.25
CA GLY A 581 -3.38 15.37 -29.87
C GLY A 581 -2.69 14.02 -29.67
N HIS A 582 -1.91 13.88 -28.60
CA HIS A 582 -1.26 12.61 -28.24
C HIS A 582 -2.29 11.60 -27.68
N PRO A 583 -2.28 10.33 -28.12
CA PRO A 583 -3.20 9.32 -27.61
C PRO A 583 -2.57 8.50 -26.47
N ASN A 584 -3.22 8.46 -25.30
CA ASN A 584 -3.36 7.21 -24.52
C ASN A 584 -4.41 7.33 -23.40
N ASN A 585 -5.68 7.08 -23.73
CA ASN A 585 -6.70 6.72 -22.73
C ASN A 585 -7.86 5.87 -23.30
N GLY A 586 -7.75 5.36 -24.53
CA GLY A 586 -8.82 4.63 -25.22
C GLY A 586 -8.69 3.10 -25.22
N PHE A 587 -7.56 2.54 -24.79
CA PHE A 587 -7.29 1.10 -24.91
C PHE A 587 -7.88 0.26 -23.78
N ILE A 588 -8.14 0.86 -22.61
CA ILE A 588 -8.71 0.15 -21.44
C ILE A 588 -10.22 -0.06 -21.59
N THR A 589 -10.92 0.85 -22.28
CA THR A 589 -12.39 0.83 -22.38
C THR A 589 -12.92 -0.24 -23.34
N SER A 590 -12.20 -0.60 -24.40
CA SER A 590 -12.70 -1.58 -25.39
C SER A 590 -12.42 -3.04 -25.03
N MET A 591 -11.38 -3.33 -24.25
CA MET A 591 -11.03 -4.71 -23.90
C MET A 591 -11.96 -5.34 -22.84
N VAL A 592 -12.60 -4.50 -22.01
CA VAL A 592 -13.58 -4.92 -20.99
C VAL A 592 -14.92 -5.39 -21.62
N SER A 593 -15.17 -5.06 -22.89
CA SER A 593 -16.45 -5.37 -23.55
C SER A 593 -16.57 -6.80 -24.10
N THR A 594 -15.50 -7.60 -24.09
CA THR A 594 -15.43 -8.84 -24.92
C THR A 594 -15.25 -10.13 -24.10
N MET A 595 -15.20 -10.08 -22.76
CA MET A 595 -15.04 -11.27 -21.90
C MET A 595 -16.12 -11.42 -20.82
N ASN A 596 -17.29 -10.78 -21.00
CA ASN A 596 -18.43 -10.90 -20.08
C ASN A 596 -19.70 -11.36 -20.83
N SER A 597 -19.79 -12.66 -21.08
CA SER A 597 -20.97 -13.31 -21.69
C SER A 597 -21.48 -14.51 -20.88
N SER A 598 -21.37 -14.46 -19.54
CA SER A 598 -21.90 -15.51 -18.65
C SER A 598 -22.06 -15.07 -17.18
N ARG A 599 -22.67 -13.91 -16.92
CA ARG A 599 -23.23 -13.53 -15.60
C ARG A 599 -24.36 -12.51 -15.78
N GLY A 600 -25.39 -12.58 -14.94
CA GLY A 600 -26.56 -11.69 -15.00
C GLY A 600 -26.23 -10.21 -14.74
N PRO A 601 -27.19 -9.29 -14.94
CA PRO A 601 -26.94 -7.85 -14.95
C PRO A 601 -26.61 -7.29 -13.55
N GLN A 602 -25.35 -7.41 -13.15
CA GLN A 602 -24.81 -6.70 -11.98
C GLN A 602 -24.70 -5.21 -12.31
N GLN A 603 -25.32 -4.37 -11.47
CA GLN A 603 -25.12 -2.93 -11.51
C GLN A 603 -23.63 -2.62 -11.34
N GLN A 604 -23.06 -1.83 -12.25
CA GLN A 604 -21.66 -1.40 -12.17
C GLN A 604 -21.46 -0.53 -10.92
N LYS A 605 -20.89 -1.11 -9.86
CA LYS A 605 -20.56 -0.41 -8.62
C LYS A 605 -19.50 0.65 -8.87
N ARG A 606 -19.65 1.82 -8.24
CA ARG A 606 -18.75 2.95 -8.46
C ARG A 606 -17.45 2.76 -7.67
N ILE A 607 -16.31 2.86 -8.35
CA ILE A 607 -14.98 2.77 -7.74
C ILE A 607 -14.53 4.18 -7.34
N VAL A 608 -14.27 4.40 -6.05
CA VAL A 608 -13.84 5.71 -5.54
C VAL A 608 -12.33 5.86 -5.68
N LEU A 609 -11.91 6.59 -6.72
CA LEU A 609 -10.53 7.03 -6.92
C LEU A 609 -10.23 8.26 -6.04
N PRO A 610 -9.16 8.25 -5.22
CA PRO A 610 -8.82 9.38 -4.36
C PRO A 610 -8.16 10.51 -5.15
N VAL A 611 -8.96 11.35 -5.80
CA VAL A 611 -8.48 12.56 -6.50
C VAL A 611 -7.87 13.54 -5.49
N ARG A 612 -6.56 13.76 -5.59
CA ARG A 612 -5.86 14.79 -4.80
C ARG A 612 -6.02 16.14 -5.48
N VAL A 613 -6.90 16.99 -4.94
CA VAL A 613 -6.98 18.39 -5.36
C VAL A 613 -5.80 19.14 -4.74
N GLU A 614 -4.86 19.61 -5.55
CA GLU A 614 -3.78 20.48 -5.04
C GLU A 614 -4.29 21.89 -4.75
N PRO A 615 -3.80 22.59 -3.72
CA PRO A 615 -4.12 24.01 -3.48
C PRO A 615 -3.85 24.91 -4.70
N LYS A 616 -2.87 24.52 -5.54
CA LYS A 616 -2.57 25.18 -6.83
C LYS A 616 -3.78 25.28 -7.76
N VAL A 617 -4.73 24.35 -7.71
CA VAL A 617 -5.93 24.34 -8.56
C VAL A 617 -6.88 25.49 -8.18
N PHE A 618 -7.00 25.80 -6.88
CA PHE A 618 -7.78 26.95 -6.42
C PHE A 618 -7.13 28.27 -6.84
N PHE A 619 -5.82 28.42 -6.61
CA PHE A 619 -5.07 29.60 -7.06
C PHE A 619 -5.03 29.74 -8.59
N ALA A 620 -5.09 28.64 -9.35
CA ALA A 620 -5.23 28.68 -10.80
C ALA A 620 -6.61 29.19 -11.22
N ASN A 621 -7.70 28.75 -10.56
CA ASN A 621 -9.04 29.26 -10.82
C ASN A 621 -9.14 30.77 -10.54
N GLU A 622 -8.64 31.21 -9.39
CA GLU A 622 -8.55 32.62 -8.99
C GLU A 622 -7.73 33.44 -10.00
N ARG A 623 -6.54 32.97 -10.41
CA ARG A 623 -5.72 33.63 -11.43
C ARG A 623 -6.47 33.77 -12.76
N THR A 624 -7.20 32.74 -13.20
CA THR A 624 -8.00 32.85 -14.43
C THR A 624 -9.11 33.88 -14.28
N PHE A 625 -9.83 33.91 -13.15
CA PHE A 625 -10.87 34.91 -12.89
C PHE A 625 -10.30 36.35 -12.88
N LEU A 626 -9.17 36.58 -12.22
CA LEU A 626 -8.48 37.88 -12.22
C LEU A 626 -8.03 38.29 -13.63
N SER A 627 -7.58 37.34 -14.46
CA SER A 627 -7.22 37.61 -15.86
C SER A 627 -8.42 38.06 -16.70
N TRP A 628 -9.58 37.40 -16.54
CA TRP A 628 -10.82 37.79 -17.20
C TRP A 628 -11.32 39.17 -16.72
N LEU A 629 -11.26 39.43 -15.41
CA LEU A 629 -11.65 40.71 -14.82
C LEU A 629 -10.75 41.85 -15.30
N HIS A 630 -9.43 41.65 -15.34
CA HIS A 630 -8.47 42.61 -15.88
C HIS A 630 -8.78 42.98 -17.34
N PHE A 631 -9.10 41.99 -18.18
CA PHE A 631 -9.53 42.24 -19.55
C PHE A 631 -10.82 43.09 -19.62
N CYS A 632 -11.82 42.77 -18.79
CA CYS A 632 -13.07 43.55 -18.75
C CYS A 632 -12.85 44.99 -18.27
N ILE A 633 -11.91 45.22 -17.34
CA ILE A 633 -11.52 46.56 -16.88
C ILE A 633 -10.82 47.35 -18.00
N VAL A 634 -9.90 46.72 -18.74
CA VAL A 634 -9.22 47.37 -19.89
C VAL A 634 -10.24 47.73 -20.99
N LEU A 635 -11.16 46.82 -21.31
CA LEU A 635 -12.22 47.06 -22.30
C LEU A 635 -13.21 48.15 -21.84
N GLY A 636 -13.56 48.17 -20.55
CA GLY A 636 -14.37 49.21 -19.94
C GLY A 636 -13.67 50.58 -19.93
N GLY A 637 -12.36 50.62 -19.69
CA GLY A 637 -11.56 51.83 -19.79
C GLY A 637 -11.52 52.41 -21.21
N LEU A 638 -11.35 51.54 -22.21
CA LEU A 638 -11.47 51.92 -23.63
C LEU A 638 -12.87 52.48 -23.94
N ALA A 639 -13.92 51.80 -23.47
CA ALA A 639 -15.30 52.21 -23.68
C ALA A 639 -15.61 53.58 -23.06
N LEU A 640 -15.16 53.84 -21.83
CA LEU A 640 -15.29 55.13 -21.15
C LEU A 640 -14.49 56.23 -21.87
N GLY A 641 -13.30 55.91 -22.40
CA GLY A 641 -12.53 56.84 -23.24
C GLY A 641 -13.29 57.25 -24.51
N LEU A 642 -13.89 56.29 -25.20
CA LEU A 642 -14.72 56.53 -26.40
C LEU A 642 -16.02 57.29 -26.10
N LEU A 643 -16.61 57.10 -24.92
CA LEU A 643 -17.80 57.84 -24.49
C LEU A 643 -17.49 59.30 -24.13
N ASN A 644 -16.35 59.57 -23.49
CA ASN A 644 -15.98 60.92 -23.03
C ASN A 644 -15.30 61.78 -24.10
N PHE A 645 -14.56 61.16 -25.03
CA PHE A 645 -13.72 61.87 -26.01
C PHE A 645 -14.01 61.50 -27.48
N GLY A 646 -15.02 60.67 -27.74
CA GLY A 646 -15.39 60.25 -29.09
C GLY A 646 -16.48 61.10 -29.74
N ASP A 647 -16.44 61.14 -31.07
CA ASP A 647 -17.52 61.64 -31.94
C ASP A 647 -18.82 60.84 -31.71
N SER A 648 -19.95 61.26 -32.28
CA SER A 648 -21.25 60.57 -32.15
C SER A 648 -21.16 59.05 -32.46
N VAL A 649 -20.42 58.66 -33.50
CA VAL A 649 -20.15 57.24 -33.84
C VAL A 649 -19.22 56.56 -32.82
N GLY A 650 -18.28 57.31 -32.25
CA GLY A 650 -17.41 56.86 -31.15
C GLY A 650 -18.20 56.55 -29.88
N GLN A 651 -19.18 57.40 -29.53
CA GLN A 651 -20.06 57.21 -28.37
C GLN A 651 -20.95 55.97 -28.51
N ILE A 652 -21.55 55.76 -29.69
CA ILE A 652 -22.31 54.53 -30.01
C ILE A 652 -21.42 53.28 -29.84
N SER A 653 -20.18 53.35 -30.32
CA SER A 653 -19.21 52.26 -30.20
C SER A 653 -18.78 52.01 -28.74
N GLY A 654 -18.58 53.07 -27.96
CA GLY A 654 -18.30 52.99 -26.53
C GLY A 654 -19.42 52.34 -25.73
N LEU A 655 -20.69 52.64 -26.07
CA LEU A 655 -21.85 51.97 -25.47
C LEU A 655 -21.85 50.46 -25.76
N ILE A 656 -21.57 50.06 -27.00
CA ILE A 656 -21.44 48.65 -27.40
C ILE A 656 -20.33 47.96 -26.59
N PHE A 657 -19.13 48.56 -26.51
CA PHE A 657 -18.02 47.99 -25.73
C PHE A 657 -18.33 47.88 -24.22
N THR A 658 -19.11 48.82 -23.65
CA THR A 658 -19.55 48.76 -22.25
C THR A 658 -20.47 47.56 -22.00
N VAL A 659 -21.46 47.33 -22.88
CA VAL A 659 -22.37 46.17 -22.77
C VAL A 659 -21.60 44.87 -22.91
N VAL A 660 -20.67 44.78 -23.87
CA VAL A 660 -19.80 43.61 -24.07
C VAL A 660 -18.95 43.34 -22.83
N ALA A 661 -18.33 44.37 -22.23
CA ALA A 661 -17.54 44.22 -21.01
C ALA A 661 -18.37 43.71 -19.81
N MET A 662 -19.62 44.17 -19.64
CA MET A 662 -20.49 43.67 -18.59
C MET A 662 -20.89 42.20 -18.79
N ILE A 663 -21.19 41.78 -20.02
CA ILE A 663 -21.50 40.38 -20.33
C ILE A 663 -20.31 39.47 -20.00
N PHE A 664 -19.09 39.84 -20.40
CA PHE A 664 -17.90 39.04 -20.08
C PHE A 664 -17.52 39.05 -18.60
N MET A 665 -17.82 40.12 -17.86
CA MET A 665 -17.65 40.16 -16.40
C MET A 665 -18.59 39.18 -15.68
N ILE A 666 -19.86 39.11 -16.11
CA ILE A 666 -20.84 38.12 -15.58
C ILE A 666 -20.43 36.69 -15.95
N TYR A 667 -19.98 36.47 -17.19
CA TYR A 667 -19.48 35.18 -17.66
C TYR A 667 -18.27 34.68 -16.85
N ALA A 668 -17.31 35.57 -16.55
CA ALA A 668 -16.15 35.25 -15.73
C ALA A 668 -16.53 34.84 -14.30
N LEU A 669 -17.51 35.52 -13.70
CA LEU A 669 -18.05 35.17 -12.37
C LEU A 669 -18.75 33.81 -12.39
N PHE A 670 -19.56 33.53 -13.42
CA PHE A 670 -20.21 32.23 -13.60
C PHE A 670 -19.19 31.10 -13.76
N LEU A 671 -18.17 31.27 -14.61
CA LEU A 671 -17.07 30.32 -14.78
C LEU A 671 -16.34 30.04 -13.46
N TYR A 672 -16.01 31.09 -12.70
CA TYR A 672 -15.34 30.94 -11.41
C TYR A 672 -16.16 30.10 -10.43
N GLN A 673 -17.47 30.39 -10.28
CA GLN A 673 -18.37 29.65 -9.39
C GLN A 673 -18.59 28.20 -9.85
N TRP A 674 -18.83 27.99 -11.14
CA TRP A 674 -18.98 26.65 -11.73
C TRP A 674 -17.73 25.80 -11.54
N ARG A 675 -16.54 26.37 -11.79
CA ARG A 675 -15.27 25.66 -11.59
C ARG A 675 -15.01 25.41 -10.11
N ALA A 676 -15.27 26.38 -9.23
CA ALA A 676 -15.13 26.21 -7.78
C ALA A 676 -16.05 25.10 -7.24
N HIS A 677 -17.29 25.03 -7.72
CA HIS A 677 -18.23 23.96 -7.37
C HIS A 677 -17.73 22.59 -7.83
N LYS A 678 -17.26 22.46 -9.07
CA LYS A 678 -16.68 21.21 -9.59
C LYS A 678 -15.41 20.76 -8.86
N ILE A 679 -14.51 21.70 -8.55
CA ILE A 679 -13.29 21.43 -7.75
C ILE A 679 -13.68 20.92 -6.36
N ARG A 680 -14.71 21.52 -5.72
CA ARG A 680 -15.24 21.08 -4.42
C ARG A 680 -15.84 19.68 -4.46
N ASN A 681 -16.54 19.34 -5.55
CA ASN A 681 -17.17 18.03 -5.74
C ASN A 681 -16.22 16.94 -6.27
N ARG A 682 -14.96 17.29 -6.61
CA ARG A 682 -13.92 16.38 -7.12
C ARG A 682 -14.24 15.74 -8.49
N ASP A 683 -15.05 16.39 -9.31
CA ASP A 683 -15.41 15.87 -10.64
C ASP A 683 -14.18 15.77 -11.56
N ALA A 684 -13.98 14.62 -12.19
CA ALA A 684 -12.89 14.36 -13.13
C ALA A 684 -13.16 14.89 -14.56
N ALA A 685 -13.79 16.07 -14.66
CA ALA A 685 -14.07 16.73 -15.93
C ALA A 685 -12.89 17.62 -16.38
N PRO A 686 -12.64 17.80 -17.69
CA PRO A 686 -11.69 18.80 -18.16
C PRO A 686 -12.16 20.20 -17.73
N TYR A 687 -11.26 20.94 -17.06
CA TYR A 687 -11.54 22.26 -16.49
C TYR A 687 -11.34 23.41 -17.50
N ASP A 688 -10.98 23.09 -18.74
CA ASP A 688 -10.66 24.04 -19.81
C ASP A 688 -11.92 24.65 -20.42
N ASP A 689 -11.94 25.97 -20.54
CA ASP A 689 -12.93 26.68 -21.34
C ASP A 689 -12.41 26.84 -22.77
N ARG A 690 -13.07 26.16 -23.70
CA ARG A 690 -12.76 26.19 -25.15
C ARG A 690 -13.61 27.21 -25.92
N PHE A 691 -14.65 27.76 -25.31
CA PHE A 691 -15.68 28.55 -26.00
C PHE A 691 -15.66 30.02 -25.60
N GLY A 692 -15.35 30.37 -24.35
CA GLY A 692 -15.27 31.76 -23.90
C GLY A 692 -14.31 32.62 -24.73
N PRO A 693 -13.03 32.22 -24.93
CA PRO A 693 -12.08 33.03 -25.68
C PRO A 693 -12.45 33.20 -27.17
N THR A 694 -13.05 32.17 -27.79
CA THR A 694 -13.44 32.24 -29.21
C THR A 694 -14.68 33.12 -29.41
N VAL A 695 -15.65 33.06 -28.50
CA VAL A 695 -16.80 33.98 -28.47
C VAL A 695 -16.34 35.42 -28.21
N LEU A 696 -15.39 35.64 -27.29
CA LEU A 696 -14.82 36.97 -27.03
C LEU A 696 -14.16 37.59 -28.25
N VAL A 697 -13.30 36.85 -28.94
CA VAL A 697 -12.64 37.36 -30.16
C VAL A 697 -13.66 37.65 -31.26
N LEU A 698 -14.69 36.81 -31.43
CA LEU A 698 -15.75 37.01 -32.42
C LEU A 698 -16.61 38.24 -32.11
N VAL A 699 -17.04 38.43 -30.87
CA VAL A 699 -17.84 39.60 -30.45
C VAL A 699 -17.03 40.89 -30.57
N LEU A 700 -15.75 40.86 -30.20
CA LEU A 700 -14.89 42.04 -30.30
C LEU A 700 -14.56 42.38 -31.76
N PHE A 701 -14.36 41.38 -32.62
CA PHE A 701 -14.23 41.55 -34.06
C PHE A 701 -15.48 42.18 -34.68
N LEU A 702 -16.68 41.70 -34.33
CA LEU A 702 -17.94 42.29 -34.79
C LEU A 702 -18.13 43.73 -34.30
N ALA A 703 -17.76 44.05 -33.06
CA ALA A 703 -17.82 45.41 -32.52
C ALA A 703 -16.88 46.36 -33.27
N VAL A 704 -15.66 45.91 -33.59
CA VAL A 704 -14.69 46.67 -34.40
C VAL A 704 -15.18 46.82 -35.85
N MET A 705 -15.70 45.77 -36.48
CA MET A 705 -16.29 45.85 -37.83
C MET A 705 -17.49 46.81 -37.87
N THR A 706 -18.32 46.82 -36.84
CA THR A 706 -19.44 47.78 -36.70
C THR A 706 -18.92 49.22 -36.62
N ASN A 707 -17.87 49.48 -35.83
CA ASN A 707 -17.23 50.80 -35.76
C ASN A 707 -16.68 51.26 -37.13
N PHE A 708 -15.96 50.37 -37.84
CA PHE A 708 -15.45 50.65 -39.19
C PHE A 708 -16.58 50.90 -40.19
N TYR A 709 -17.65 50.11 -40.16
CA TYR A 709 -18.80 50.28 -41.04
C TYR A 709 -19.50 51.63 -40.80
N LEU A 710 -19.76 51.97 -39.53
CA LEU A 710 -20.39 53.25 -39.17
C LEU A 710 -19.54 54.45 -39.61
N LYS A 711 -18.21 54.41 -39.38
CA LYS A 711 -17.31 55.46 -39.88
C LYS A 711 -17.25 55.51 -41.41
N PHE A 712 -17.31 54.38 -42.12
CA PHE A 712 -17.31 54.36 -43.58
C PHE A 712 -18.62 54.92 -44.17
N SER A 713 -19.76 54.65 -43.52
CA SER A 713 -21.06 55.26 -43.89
C SER A 713 -21.15 56.76 -43.58
N GLU A 714 -20.36 57.27 -42.64
CA GLU A 714 -20.28 58.70 -42.30
C GLU A 714 -19.35 59.49 -43.25
N ILE A 715 -18.45 58.79 -43.95
CA ILE A 715 -17.48 59.35 -44.92
C ILE A 715 -18.01 59.28 -46.37
N SER A 716 -19.02 58.45 -46.65
CA SER A 716 -19.65 58.34 -47.97
C SER A 716 -20.78 59.40 -48.09
N PRO A 717 -20.68 60.37 -49.01
CA PRO A 717 -21.65 61.48 -49.12
C PRO A 717 -22.99 61.09 -49.75
#